data_AF-A0A0R2I8W9-F1
#
_entry.id   AF-A0A0R2I8W9-F1
#
_cell.length_a   1.000
_cell.length_b   1.000
_cell.length_c   1.000
_cell.angle_alpha   90.00
_cell.angle_beta   90.00
_cell.angle_gamma   90.00
#
_symmetry.space_group_name_H-M   'P 1'
#
loop_
_entity.id
_entity.type
_entity.pdbx_description
1 polymer ?
#
loop_
_entity_poly.entity_id
_entity_poly.type
_entity_poly.pdbx_seq_one_letter_code
_entity_poly.pdbx_strand_id
1 'polypeptide(L)'
;MRKQKTNKHSGEGGAIMDRMQVLRYVKDQYGVDGQYKWRRFPDDCVLICPVTGKWFALLISRNPDVTHLTEDRRQNFLEINYGDGATKLRQQGIFNAPTRMATGSWVSVKLDDQTPVDQVKQALDHAFDRARKTQVVAEQEHLIKVAPFAKDDDGYTDRPLPKPTHRQQIQHPEIPAAIKKMRSKYDYTLPPLEGRNQNFYAQGQLMADYTDDYEYLGDFRHFYPTYHDMSIGQLRGYFTWRTKFRQGKIEKAPTSFVYVYLYELLNQIGVSSTEDGYQKLAAFSQQYANYADEQMLKYVAQWRKDYVVYYQMGEEERQAEFGDDMKVDHAYEVLQAPRDDKDDVVYQALSSLASYHLEKCPLMKDRPDAVYRIVQLTWNDLLKQTQVNIIQNLLGWRGEVQVRLFGNAVFYDRQKVRTDEYAIDPVRKYVCQWGRWRRQSFTPVKGRRQKINHLLHEIDRLIRQATHAGRPLKPQEVPDYELAAIKQALKQYREERIIARRPKLDLSHAHLQKIRDDASETKESLLTEEERAAEAEETVNAASQSAVEPTPAASQEPLDEEPVNEESVEQPSVDLTPSLADDDEDSQLNLSADEQYFLTHLLKGQPWQDYVRSHHLMASILADSINDKMMDEIGDTVIEFNDQGQPAIVDDYRPDLEEILKAGESNAQS
;
A
#
# COMPACT_ATOMS: atom_id res chain seq x y z
N MET A 1 69.20 6.20 12.71
CA MET A 1 68.65 6.79 13.96
C MET A 1 68.01 8.13 13.65
N ARG A 2 66.69 8.18 13.52
CA ARG A 2 65.83 9.33 13.85
C ARG A 2 64.38 8.85 13.79
N LYS A 3 63.79 8.67 14.97
CA LYS A 3 62.38 8.35 15.17
C LYS A 3 61.55 9.57 14.76
N GLN A 4 60.54 9.39 13.91
CA GLN A 4 59.41 10.31 13.84
C GLN A 4 58.13 9.55 14.19
N LYS A 5 57.42 10.18 15.12
CA LYS A 5 56.25 9.69 15.85
C LYS A 5 55.08 9.47 14.89
N THR A 6 54.44 8.33 15.03
CA THR A 6 53.09 8.05 14.55
C THR A 6 52.11 8.99 15.26
N ASN A 7 51.45 9.86 14.48
CA ASN A 7 50.34 10.67 14.98
C ASN A 7 49.06 9.88 14.73
N LYS A 8 48.51 9.28 15.79
CA LYS A 8 47.23 8.56 15.79
C LYS A 8 46.13 9.62 15.77
N HIS A 9 45.63 9.99 14.59
CA HIS A 9 44.36 10.70 14.48
C HIS A 9 43.25 9.68 14.73
N SER A 10 42.56 9.83 15.86
CA SER A 10 41.21 9.33 16.11
C SER A 10 40.28 10.02 15.11
N GLY A 11 40.14 9.42 13.92
CA GLY A 11 39.16 9.80 12.92
C GLY A 11 37.95 8.89 13.02
N GLU A 12 36.77 9.50 13.08
CA GLU A 12 35.46 8.89 12.86
C GLU A 12 35.54 7.84 11.74
N GLY A 13 35.04 6.63 12.01
CA GLY A 13 35.01 5.55 11.03
C GLY A 13 34.29 6.01 9.76
N GLY A 14 35.05 6.17 8.67
CA GLY A 14 34.50 6.51 7.36
C GLY A 14 33.42 5.50 7.01
N ALA A 15 32.20 6.00 6.79
CA ALA A 15 31.09 5.14 6.39
C ALA A 15 31.47 4.47 5.07
N ILE A 16 31.65 3.15 5.11
CA ILE A 16 31.76 2.30 3.92
C ILE A 16 30.36 2.24 3.28
N MET A 17 30.25 1.98 1.98
CA MET A 17 28.97 1.66 1.33
C MET A 17 29.01 0.21 0.85
N ASP A 18 28.51 -0.70 1.67
CA ASP A 18 28.36 -2.11 1.37
C ASP A 18 26.94 -2.46 0.89
N ARG A 19 26.74 -3.73 0.54
CA ARG A 19 25.45 -4.23 0.07
C ARG A 19 24.32 -4.01 1.09
N MET A 20 24.57 -4.29 2.37
CA MET A 20 23.55 -4.15 3.41
C MET A 20 23.18 -2.69 3.63
N GLN A 21 24.16 -1.78 3.56
CA GLN A 21 23.94 -0.35 3.68
C GLN A 21 23.15 0.22 2.49
N VAL A 22 23.37 -0.30 1.27
CA VAL A 22 22.49 0.02 0.12
C VAL A 22 21.06 -0.44 0.38
N LEU A 23 20.86 -1.70 0.76
CA LEU A 23 19.53 -2.24 1.02
C LEU A 23 18.83 -1.51 2.16
N ARG A 24 19.55 -1.21 3.24
CA ARG A 24 19.05 -0.44 4.38
C ARG A 24 18.71 0.98 3.96
N TYR A 25 19.58 1.68 3.22
CA TYR A 25 19.28 3.02 2.72
C TYR A 25 18.03 3.03 1.86
N VAL A 26 17.90 2.08 0.94
CA VAL A 26 16.75 1.96 0.04
C VAL A 26 15.46 1.63 0.82
N LYS A 27 15.54 0.78 1.84
CA LYS A 27 14.42 0.49 2.73
C LYS A 27 14.06 1.70 3.59
N ASP A 28 15.02 2.36 4.22
CA ASP A 28 14.76 3.47 5.14
C ASP A 28 14.24 4.71 4.37
N GLN A 29 14.85 5.04 3.24
CA GLN A 29 14.51 6.23 2.45
C GLN A 29 13.32 6.03 1.53
N TYR A 30 13.14 4.83 0.96
CA TYR A 30 12.10 4.56 -0.02
C TYR A 30 11.08 3.51 0.47
N GLY A 31 11.31 2.75 1.54
CA GLY A 31 10.43 1.64 1.91
C GLY A 31 10.33 0.57 0.82
N VAL A 32 11.41 0.38 0.07
CA VAL A 32 11.51 -0.64 -1.00
C VAL A 32 12.41 -1.77 -0.54
N ASP A 33 11.90 -2.99 -0.60
CA ASP A 33 12.68 -4.20 -0.38
C ASP A 33 13.28 -4.74 -1.69
N GLY A 34 14.43 -5.40 -1.60
CA GLY A 34 15.06 -6.08 -2.72
C GLY A 34 14.26 -7.29 -3.17
N GLN A 35 13.95 -7.37 -4.47
CA GLN A 35 13.25 -8.53 -5.05
C GLN A 35 14.23 -9.52 -5.68
N TYR A 36 14.21 -10.76 -5.23
CA TYR A 36 15.08 -11.84 -5.67
C TYR A 36 14.40 -12.67 -6.76
N LYS A 37 14.51 -12.23 -8.02
CA LYS A 37 13.75 -12.82 -9.14
C LYS A 37 14.42 -14.01 -9.81
N TRP A 38 15.68 -14.31 -9.49
CA TRP A 38 16.48 -15.26 -10.26
C TRP A 38 16.92 -16.45 -9.44
N ARG A 39 16.32 -17.63 -9.71
CA ARG A 39 16.73 -18.90 -9.07
C ARG A 39 18.20 -19.25 -9.29
N ARG A 40 18.77 -18.88 -10.45
CA ARG A 40 20.18 -19.12 -10.78
C ARG A 40 21.15 -18.14 -10.10
N PHE A 41 20.64 -17.00 -9.64
CA PHE A 41 21.41 -15.95 -8.98
C PHE A 41 20.68 -15.52 -7.71
N PRO A 42 20.66 -16.37 -6.66
CA PRO A 42 19.84 -16.14 -5.47
C PRO A 42 20.28 -14.91 -4.67
N ASP A 43 21.53 -14.47 -4.85
CA ASP A 43 22.06 -13.26 -4.22
C ASP A 43 21.82 -11.98 -5.05
N ASP A 44 21.35 -12.09 -6.28
CA ASP A 44 21.07 -10.91 -7.11
C ASP A 44 19.65 -10.42 -6.80
N CYS A 45 19.52 -9.12 -6.48
CA CYS A 45 18.21 -8.53 -6.23
C CYS A 45 18.01 -7.25 -7.03
N VAL A 46 16.76 -7.04 -7.45
CA VAL A 46 16.34 -5.86 -8.16
C VAL A 46 15.55 -4.93 -7.26
N LEU A 47 15.80 -3.63 -7.42
CA LEU A 47 15.08 -2.57 -6.74
C LEU A 47 14.11 -1.92 -7.74
N ILE A 48 12.82 -1.97 -7.38
CA ILE A 48 11.71 -1.61 -8.27
C ILE A 48 10.95 -0.43 -7.67
N CYS A 49 10.62 0.57 -8.50
CA CYS A 49 9.77 1.66 -8.07
C CYS A 49 8.34 1.14 -7.82
N PRO A 50 7.78 1.32 -6.61
CA PRO A 50 6.47 0.78 -6.25
C PRO A 50 5.32 1.48 -6.97
N VAL A 51 5.53 2.70 -7.46
CA VAL A 51 4.52 3.45 -8.23
C VAL A 51 4.45 2.98 -9.69
N THR A 52 5.60 2.79 -10.34
CA THR A 52 5.66 2.57 -11.80
C THR A 52 6.04 1.15 -12.21
N GLY A 53 6.49 0.31 -11.26
CA GLY A 53 7.02 -1.03 -11.56
C GLY A 53 8.36 -1.02 -12.30
N LYS A 54 8.97 0.15 -12.56
CA LYS A 54 10.25 0.27 -13.27
C LYS A 54 11.43 -0.04 -12.35
N TRP A 55 12.42 -0.75 -12.89
CA TRP A 55 13.66 -1.04 -12.19
C TRP A 55 14.53 0.23 -12.17
N PHE A 56 14.99 0.60 -10.98
CA PHE A 56 15.88 1.75 -10.82
C PHE A 56 17.29 1.34 -10.40
N ALA A 57 17.44 0.17 -9.77
CA ALA A 57 18.74 -0.37 -9.42
C ALA A 57 18.75 -1.91 -9.37
N LEU A 58 19.94 -2.49 -9.48
CA LEU A 58 20.21 -3.92 -9.47
C LEU A 58 21.47 -4.19 -8.65
N LEU A 59 21.35 -4.99 -7.60
CA LEU A 59 22.47 -5.45 -6.78
C LEU A 59 22.91 -6.84 -7.26
N ILE A 60 24.20 -6.96 -7.57
CA ILE A 60 24.81 -8.16 -8.14
C ILE A 60 25.91 -8.64 -7.21
N SER A 61 25.90 -9.92 -6.87
CA SER A 61 27.00 -10.57 -6.13
C SER A 61 27.76 -11.51 -7.08
N ARG A 62 29.08 -11.36 -7.17
CA ARG A 62 29.93 -12.21 -8.01
C ARG A 62 31.06 -12.83 -7.21
N ASN A 63 31.36 -14.08 -7.50
CA ASN A 63 32.67 -14.63 -7.20
C ASN A 63 33.65 -14.16 -8.29
N PRO A 64 34.81 -13.59 -7.94
CA PRO A 64 35.87 -13.39 -8.93
C PRO A 64 36.20 -14.75 -9.54
N ASP A 65 36.47 -14.77 -10.85
CA ASP A 65 36.67 -15.98 -11.66
C ASP A 65 37.49 -17.05 -10.93
N VAL A 66 37.04 -18.31 -11.04
CA VAL A 66 37.69 -19.52 -10.52
C VAL A 66 38.97 -19.80 -11.32
N THR A 67 39.94 -18.91 -11.24
CA THR A 67 41.28 -19.09 -11.77
C THR A 67 42.25 -18.44 -10.79
N HIS A 68 42.81 -19.27 -9.91
CA HIS A 68 43.88 -19.01 -8.94
C HIS A 68 43.43 -18.55 -7.52
N LEU A 69 43.27 -19.57 -6.67
CA LEU A 69 43.43 -19.64 -5.20
C LEU A 69 43.70 -18.34 -4.43
N THR A 70 42.77 -17.94 -3.55
CA THR A 70 42.90 -17.61 -2.10
C THR A 70 41.84 -16.58 -1.67
N GLU A 71 41.04 -16.93 -0.66
CA GLU A 71 39.90 -16.19 -0.05
C GLU A 71 38.64 -15.97 -0.91
N ASP A 72 37.54 -16.53 -0.41
CA ASP A 72 36.16 -16.53 -0.93
C ASP A 72 35.49 -15.13 -0.83
N ARG A 73 36.12 -14.07 -1.36
CA ARG A 73 35.59 -12.71 -1.29
C ARG A 73 34.63 -12.43 -2.45
N ARG A 74 33.35 -12.72 -2.22
CA ARG A 74 32.23 -12.24 -3.04
C ARG A 74 32.34 -10.72 -3.22
N GLN A 75 32.36 -10.27 -4.47
CA GLN A 75 32.35 -8.85 -4.83
C GLN A 75 30.92 -8.41 -5.14
N ASN A 76 30.49 -7.31 -4.52
CA ASN A 76 29.18 -6.73 -4.73
C ASN A 76 29.27 -5.55 -5.70
N PHE A 77 28.33 -5.50 -6.64
CA PHE A 77 28.18 -4.41 -7.59
C PHE A 77 26.75 -3.88 -7.52
N LEU A 78 26.61 -2.57 -7.67
CA LEU A 78 25.34 -1.88 -7.76
C LEU A 78 25.22 -1.23 -9.13
N GLU A 79 24.27 -1.71 -9.94
CA GLU A 79 23.91 -1.07 -11.21
C GLU A 79 22.72 -0.14 -10.99
N ILE A 80 22.83 1.12 -11.46
CA ILE A 80 21.85 2.20 -11.24
C ILE A 80 21.39 2.76 -12.58
N ASN A 81 20.08 2.93 -12.75
CA ASN A 81 19.47 3.48 -13.95
C ASN A 81 19.47 5.02 -13.95
N TYR A 82 20.63 5.62 -14.23
CA TYR A 82 20.83 7.06 -14.17
C TYR A 82 20.31 7.84 -15.39
N GLY A 83 19.85 7.16 -16.45
CA GLY A 83 19.24 7.79 -17.62
C GLY A 83 20.25 8.46 -18.54
N ASP A 84 19.84 9.53 -19.22
CA ASP A 84 20.66 10.22 -20.23
C ASP A 84 21.94 10.84 -19.62
N GLY A 85 21.96 11.06 -18.30
CA GLY A 85 23.12 11.52 -17.54
C GLY A 85 24.20 10.46 -17.29
N ALA A 86 23.93 9.18 -17.57
CA ALA A 86 24.82 8.05 -17.21
C ALA A 86 26.23 8.19 -17.79
N THR A 87 26.37 8.73 -19.01
CA THR A 87 27.68 8.95 -19.63
C THR A 87 28.49 10.02 -18.89
N LYS A 88 27.85 11.12 -18.46
CA LYS A 88 28.50 12.18 -17.69
C LYS A 88 28.91 11.69 -16.30
N LEU A 89 28.05 10.88 -15.67
CA LEU A 89 28.34 10.30 -14.36
C LEU A 89 29.56 9.35 -14.42
N ARG A 90 29.70 8.57 -15.49
CA ARG A 90 30.88 7.71 -15.72
C ARG A 90 32.17 8.49 -15.91
N GLN A 91 32.12 9.68 -16.51
CA GLN A 91 33.30 10.53 -16.69
C GLN A 91 33.88 11.06 -15.38
N GLN A 92 33.13 11.00 -14.26
CA GLN A 92 33.62 11.37 -12.93
C GLN A 92 34.54 10.29 -12.32
N GLY A 93 34.64 9.11 -12.94
CA GLY A 93 35.60 8.05 -12.58
C GLY A 93 35.18 7.13 -11.43
N ILE A 94 34.06 7.42 -10.76
CA ILE A 94 33.52 6.61 -9.64
C ILE A 94 32.58 5.52 -10.16
N PHE A 95 31.82 5.84 -11.22
CA PHE A 95 30.88 4.92 -11.85
C PHE A 95 31.44 4.38 -13.17
N ASN A 96 31.22 3.10 -13.42
CA ASN A 96 31.68 2.33 -14.57
C ASN A 96 30.53 1.96 -15.50
N ALA A 97 30.87 1.34 -16.63
CA ALA A 97 29.87 0.74 -17.51
C ALA A 97 29.13 -0.43 -16.81
N PRO A 98 27.83 -0.60 -17.08
CA PRO A 98 27.06 -1.71 -16.54
C PRO A 98 27.57 -3.05 -17.07
N THR A 99 27.50 -4.08 -16.24
CA THR A 99 27.95 -5.43 -16.54
C THR A 99 26.82 -6.37 -16.94
N ARG A 100 25.60 -6.17 -16.45
CA ARG A 100 24.40 -6.94 -16.85
C ARG A 100 23.45 -6.12 -17.72
N MET A 101 23.23 -4.85 -17.40
CA MET A 101 22.27 -4.03 -18.14
C MET A 101 22.87 -3.47 -19.42
N ALA A 102 22.34 -3.87 -20.60
CA ALA A 102 22.92 -3.54 -21.91
C ALA A 102 22.66 -2.09 -22.38
N THR A 103 21.88 -1.30 -21.66
CA THR A 103 21.48 0.04 -22.13
C THR A 103 22.40 1.13 -21.60
N GLY A 104 22.72 2.12 -22.44
CA GLY A 104 23.59 3.27 -22.07
C GLY A 104 23.02 4.20 -20.98
N SER A 105 21.83 3.89 -20.46
CA SER A 105 21.16 4.60 -19.37
C SER A 105 21.54 4.08 -17.97
N TRP A 106 22.32 2.99 -17.89
CA TRP A 106 22.75 2.40 -16.62
C TRP A 106 24.24 2.68 -16.36
N VAL A 107 24.58 2.73 -15.08
CA VAL A 107 25.95 2.81 -14.58
C VAL A 107 26.17 1.71 -13.54
N SER A 108 27.41 1.30 -13.31
CA SER A 108 27.78 0.32 -12.28
C SER A 108 28.78 0.91 -11.30
N VAL A 109 28.65 0.60 -10.01
CA VAL A 109 29.66 0.90 -8.99
C VAL A 109 29.96 -0.39 -8.23
N LYS A 110 31.25 -0.65 -7.98
CA LYS A 110 31.67 -1.73 -7.09
C LYS A 110 31.47 -1.24 -5.65
N LEU A 111 30.90 -2.07 -4.78
CA LEU A 111 30.68 -1.74 -3.37
C LEU A 111 31.85 -2.27 -2.55
N ASP A 112 32.75 -1.38 -2.16
CA ASP A 112 33.91 -1.64 -1.30
C ASP A 112 34.26 -0.43 -0.42
N ASP A 113 35.30 -0.56 0.40
CA ASP A 113 35.72 0.45 1.38
C ASP A 113 36.11 1.81 0.78
N GLN A 114 36.31 1.87 -0.55
CA GLN A 114 36.66 3.11 -1.26
C GLN A 114 35.44 3.77 -1.92
N THR A 115 34.25 3.19 -1.78
CA THR A 115 33.03 3.65 -2.44
C THR A 115 32.47 4.90 -1.75
N PRO A 116 32.33 6.04 -2.44
CA PRO A 116 31.79 7.26 -1.83
C PRO A 116 30.29 7.14 -1.54
N VAL A 117 29.94 6.94 -0.26
CA VAL A 117 28.56 6.75 0.22
C VAL A 117 27.61 7.82 -0.32
N ASP A 118 27.97 9.10 -0.18
CA ASP A 118 27.06 10.21 -0.54
C ASP A 118 26.75 10.25 -2.03
N GLN A 119 27.71 9.90 -2.88
CA GLN A 119 27.49 9.88 -4.33
C GLN A 119 26.63 8.69 -4.75
N VAL A 120 26.79 7.54 -4.09
CA VAL A 120 25.92 6.38 -4.33
C VAL A 120 24.48 6.69 -3.90
N LYS A 121 24.31 7.32 -2.73
CA LYS A 121 22.99 7.78 -2.24
C LYS A 121 22.34 8.77 -3.22
N GLN A 122 23.06 9.82 -3.62
CA GLN A 122 22.56 10.79 -4.61
C GLN A 122 22.21 10.13 -5.95
N ALA A 123 23.01 9.16 -6.41
CA ALA A 123 22.72 8.43 -7.63
C ALA A 123 21.46 7.56 -7.51
N LEU A 124 21.26 6.91 -6.36
CA LEU A 124 20.03 6.17 -6.05
C LEU A 124 18.82 7.10 -5.97
N ASP A 125 18.94 8.26 -5.31
CA ASP A 125 17.85 9.23 -5.17
C ASP A 125 17.38 9.68 -6.56
N HIS A 126 18.33 10.07 -7.41
CA HIS A 126 18.05 10.48 -8.78
C HIS A 126 17.41 9.36 -9.62
N ALA A 127 17.94 8.14 -9.54
CA ALA A 127 17.41 7.01 -10.29
C ALA A 127 16.01 6.63 -9.83
N PHE A 128 15.75 6.67 -8.52
CA PHE A 128 14.44 6.41 -7.94
C PHE A 128 13.42 7.48 -8.37
N ASP A 129 13.77 8.77 -8.27
CA ASP A 129 12.92 9.88 -8.70
C ASP A 129 12.56 9.81 -10.17
N ARG A 130 13.54 9.43 -11.01
CA ARG A 130 13.32 9.22 -12.44
C ARG A 130 12.39 8.04 -12.68
N ALA A 131 12.60 6.91 -12.00
CA ALA A 131 11.72 5.74 -12.13
C ALA A 131 10.28 6.08 -11.73
N ARG A 132 10.08 6.91 -10.69
CA ARG A 132 8.77 7.41 -10.25
C ARG A 132 8.08 8.31 -11.28
N LYS A 133 8.85 9.14 -11.99
CA LYS A 133 8.34 10.06 -13.04
C LYS A 133 8.18 9.40 -14.41
N THR A 134 8.62 8.15 -14.56
CA THR A 134 8.55 7.44 -15.84
C THR A 134 7.11 7.05 -16.13
N GLN A 135 6.59 7.43 -17.31
CA GLN A 135 5.25 7.04 -17.73
C GLN A 135 5.17 5.52 -17.89
N VAL A 136 4.29 4.88 -17.12
CA VAL A 136 3.92 3.48 -17.33
C VAL A 136 2.94 3.44 -18.49
N VAL A 137 3.40 3.03 -19.67
CA VAL A 137 2.48 2.62 -20.72
C VAL A 137 1.88 1.30 -20.24
N ALA A 138 0.60 1.28 -19.87
CA ALA A 138 -0.12 0.05 -19.60
C ALA A 138 0.12 -0.91 -20.78
N GLU A 139 0.56 -2.13 -20.49
CA GLU A 139 0.87 -3.13 -21.51
C GLU A 139 -0.35 -3.29 -22.43
N GLN A 140 -0.12 -3.09 -23.72
CA GLN A 140 -1.14 -3.27 -24.74
C GLN A 140 -1.45 -4.76 -24.84
N GLU A 141 -2.48 -5.25 -24.15
CA GLU A 141 -3.04 -6.59 -24.41
C GLU A 141 -3.86 -6.63 -25.71
N HIS A 142 -3.48 -5.87 -26.74
CA HIS A 142 -4.12 -5.91 -28.07
C HIS A 142 -3.10 -6.18 -29.18
N LEU A 143 -1.97 -6.79 -28.84
CA LEU A 143 -1.07 -7.39 -29.81
C LEU A 143 -1.02 -8.89 -29.55
N ILE A 144 -1.90 -9.64 -30.20
CA ILE A 144 -1.47 -10.95 -30.70
C ILE A 144 -0.32 -10.62 -31.65
N LYS A 145 0.92 -10.72 -31.15
CA LYS A 145 2.09 -10.83 -32.02
C LYS A 145 1.91 -12.14 -32.77
N VAL A 146 1.24 -12.09 -33.91
CA VAL A 146 1.36 -13.14 -34.90
C VAL A 146 2.84 -13.16 -35.24
N ALA A 147 3.53 -14.24 -34.84
CA ALA A 147 4.91 -14.43 -35.25
C ALA A 147 4.96 -14.22 -36.78
N PRO A 148 5.99 -13.52 -37.32
CA PRO A 148 6.15 -13.47 -38.76
C PRO A 148 6.10 -14.91 -39.25
N PHE A 149 5.08 -15.24 -40.05
CA PHE A 149 4.97 -16.56 -40.64
C PHE A 149 6.35 -16.88 -41.21
N ALA A 150 6.95 -17.97 -40.72
CA ALA A 150 8.12 -18.52 -41.38
C ALA A 150 7.74 -18.60 -42.86
N LYS A 151 8.54 -17.97 -43.71
CA LYS A 151 8.45 -18.19 -45.15
C LYS A 151 8.94 -19.60 -45.40
N ASP A 152 8.11 -20.58 -45.05
CA ASP A 152 8.18 -21.88 -45.66
C ASP A 152 7.72 -21.64 -47.09
N ASP A 153 8.69 -21.66 -48.00
CA ASP A 153 8.54 -21.49 -49.44
C ASP A 153 7.90 -22.76 -50.05
N ASP A 154 6.83 -23.22 -49.40
CA ASP A 154 6.06 -24.38 -49.80
C ASP A 154 5.01 -23.89 -50.80
N GLY A 155 5.41 -23.91 -52.08
CA GLY A 155 4.67 -23.45 -53.24
C GLY A 155 3.15 -23.43 -53.07
N TYR A 156 2.62 -22.24 -52.78
CA TYR A 156 1.19 -21.96 -52.84
C TYR A 156 0.70 -22.28 -54.25
N THR A 157 -0.15 -23.31 -54.36
CA THR A 157 -0.84 -23.64 -55.61
C THR A 157 -2.29 -23.24 -55.46
N ASP A 158 -2.74 -22.36 -56.35
CA ASP A 158 -4.08 -21.81 -56.37
C ASP A 158 -5.08 -22.95 -56.65
N ARG A 159 -5.61 -23.55 -55.58
CA ARG A 159 -6.64 -24.59 -55.68
C ARG A 159 -8.01 -23.91 -55.58
N PRO A 160 -8.92 -24.12 -56.54
CA PRO A 160 -10.27 -23.60 -56.42
C PRO A 160 -10.91 -24.15 -55.15
N LEU A 161 -11.44 -23.26 -54.33
CA LEU A 161 -12.17 -23.62 -53.11
C LEU A 161 -13.24 -24.67 -53.45
N PRO A 162 -13.32 -25.78 -52.69
CA PRO A 162 -14.36 -26.77 -52.91
C PRO A 162 -15.73 -26.09 -52.82
N LYS A 163 -16.53 -26.21 -53.88
CA LYS A 163 -17.91 -25.70 -53.86
C LYS A 163 -18.65 -26.49 -52.77
N PRO A 164 -19.21 -25.85 -51.73
CA PRO A 164 -19.84 -26.57 -50.65
C PRO A 164 -20.99 -27.43 -51.18
N THR A 165 -20.93 -28.73 -50.88
CA THR A 165 -21.82 -29.78 -51.41
C THR A 165 -23.26 -29.67 -50.92
N HIS A 166 -23.50 -28.84 -49.89
CA HIS A 166 -24.81 -28.40 -49.47
C HIS A 166 -24.75 -26.90 -49.21
N ARG A 167 -25.26 -26.10 -50.14
CA ARG A 167 -25.91 -24.84 -49.75
C ARG A 167 -27.14 -25.27 -48.98
N GLN A 168 -27.03 -25.43 -47.65
CA GLN A 168 -28.23 -25.29 -46.84
C GLN A 168 -28.84 -23.96 -47.28
N GLN A 169 -30.07 -23.99 -47.78
CA GLN A 169 -30.85 -22.78 -47.95
C GLN A 169 -31.05 -22.21 -46.55
N ILE A 170 -30.05 -21.48 -46.05
CA ILE A 170 -30.22 -20.59 -44.92
C ILE A 170 -31.25 -19.60 -45.46
N GLN A 171 -32.49 -19.73 -45.00
CA GLN A 171 -33.51 -18.72 -45.25
C GLN A 171 -32.87 -17.41 -44.81
N HIS A 172 -32.56 -16.54 -45.76
CA HIS A 172 -32.01 -15.24 -45.43
C HIS A 172 -33.13 -14.50 -44.71
N PRO A 173 -33.01 -14.24 -43.38
CA PRO A 173 -34.04 -13.50 -42.69
C PRO A 173 -34.23 -12.18 -43.43
N GLU A 174 -35.49 -11.78 -43.64
CA GLU A 174 -35.81 -10.51 -44.24
C GLU A 174 -35.02 -9.42 -43.51
N ILE A 175 -34.26 -8.62 -44.28
CA ILE A 175 -33.36 -7.61 -43.73
C ILE A 175 -34.19 -6.34 -43.53
N PRO A 176 -34.45 -5.93 -42.28
CA PRO A 176 -35.16 -4.69 -42.02
C PRO A 176 -34.41 -3.49 -42.63
N ALA A 177 -35.15 -2.52 -43.15
CA ALA A 177 -34.57 -1.35 -43.81
C ALA A 177 -33.58 -0.59 -42.91
N ALA A 178 -33.85 -0.54 -41.60
CA ALA A 178 -32.96 0.04 -40.60
C ALA A 178 -31.62 -0.70 -40.51
N ILE A 179 -31.63 -2.03 -40.41
CA ILE A 179 -30.41 -2.86 -40.39
C ILE A 179 -29.62 -2.74 -41.70
N LYS A 180 -30.31 -2.67 -42.85
CA LYS A 180 -29.66 -2.44 -44.15
C LYS A 180 -28.93 -1.09 -44.16
N LYS A 181 -29.58 -0.02 -43.68
CA LYS A 181 -29.00 1.33 -43.57
C LYS A 181 -27.82 1.34 -42.60
N MET A 182 -27.94 0.71 -41.43
CA MET A 182 -26.88 0.57 -40.44
C MET A 182 -25.63 -0.10 -41.01
N ARG A 183 -25.79 -1.21 -41.76
CA ARG A 183 -24.65 -1.90 -42.38
C ARG A 183 -23.96 -1.03 -43.44
N SER A 184 -24.73 -0.29 -44.25
CA SER A 184 -24.15 0.62 -45.25
C SER A 184 -23.40 1.82 -44.66
N LYS A 185 -23.61 2.12 -43.37
CA LYS A 185 -22.98 3.25 -42.69
C LYS A 185 -21.54 2.97 -42.26
N TYR A 186 -21.08 1.72 -42.31
CA TYR A 186 -19.73 1.34 -41.91
C TYR A 186 -18.69 1.94 -42.87
N ASP A 187 -17.77 2.74 -42.34
CA ASP A 187 -16.70 3.37 -43.10
C ASP A 187 -15.43 2.51 -43.06
N TYR A 188 -15.09 1.92 -44.20
CA TYR A 188 -13.90 1.08 -44.38
C TYR A 188 -12.61 1.86 -44.63
N THR A 189 -12.69 3.19 -44.77
CA THR A 189 -11.51 4.04 -45.00
C THR A 189 -10.79 4.42 -43.71
N LEU A 190 -11.46 4.26 -42.56
CA LEU A 190 -10.90 4.57 -41.25
C LEU A 190 -9.87 3.53 -40.78
N PRO A 191 -8.87 3.92 -39.95
CA PRO A 191 -7.90 2.99 -39.38
C PRO A 191 -8.58 1.85 -38.60
N PRO A 192 -8.03 0.61 -38.59
CA PRO A 192 -8.75 -0.56 -38.07
C PRO A 192 -9.25 -0.44 -36.63
N LEU A 193 -8.45 0.10 -35.69
CA LEU A 193 -8.85 0.17 -34.28
C LEU A 193 -9.75 1.38 -33.99
N GLU A 194 -9.30 2.59 -34.34
CA GLU A 194 -10.09 3.82 -34.10
C GLU A 194 -11.36 3.86 -34.94
N GLY A 195 -11.27 3.40 -36.19
CA GLY A 195 -12.39 3.30 -37.12
C GLY A 195 -13.44 2.30 -36.64
N ARG A 196 -13.04 1.18 -36.02
CA ARG A 196 -13.98 0.21 -35.44
C ARG A 196 -14.84 0.85 -34.34
N ASN A 197 -14.23 1.57 -33.40
CA ASN A 197 -14.97 2.24 -32.32
C ASN A 197 -15.86 3.37 -32.86
N GLN A 198 -15.34 4.17 -33.80
CA GLN A 198 -16.11 5.24 -34.44
C GLN A 198 -17.30 4.71 -35.23
N ASN A 199 -17.11 3.63 -36.00
CA ASN A 199 -18.18 2.97 -36.74
C ASN A 199 -19.23 2.37 -35.79
N PHE A 200 -18.79 1.72 -34.70
CA PHE A 200 -19.69 1.21 -33.67
C PHE A 200 -20.58 2.33 -33.13
N TYR A 201 -19.99 3.46 -32.74
CA TYR A 201 -20.75 4.63 -32.26
C TYR A 201 -21.74 5.13 -33.32
N ALA A 202 -21.30 5.34 -34.57
CA ALA A 202 -22.15 5.86 -35.63
C ALA A 202 -23.32 4.92 -35.97
N GLN A 203 -23.08 3.61 -35.99
CA GLN A 203 -24.11 2.60 -36.19
C GLN A 203 -25.08 2.55 -35.01
N GLY A 204 -24.57 2.58 -33.77
CA GLY A 204 -25.38 2.56 -32.56
C GLY A 204 -26.29 3.78 -32.44
N GLN A 205 -25.78 4.98 -32.73
CA GLN A 205 -26.59 6.20 -32.74
C GLN A 205 -27.75 6.14 -33.74
N LEU A 206 -27.52 5.55 -34.92
CA LEU A 206 -28.60 5.33 -35.90
C LEU A 206 -29.67 4.36 -35.39
N MET A 207 -29.28 3.42 -34.52
CA MET A 207 -30.13 2.35 -33.99
C MET A 207 -30.55 2.59 -32.53
N ALA A 208 -30.36 3.82 -32.00
CA ALA A 208 -30.59 4.16 -30.61
C ALA A 208 -32.00 3.76 -30.15
N ASP A 209 -33.01 4.07 -30.96
CA ASP A 209 -34.43 3.80 -30.68
C ASP A 209 -35.01 2.62 -31.46
N TYR A 210 -34.18 1.90 -32.23
CA TYR A 210 -34.65 0.77 -33.02
C TYR A 210 -35.05 -0.40 -32.12
N THR A 211 -36.23 -0.95 -32.39
CA THR A 211 -36.77 -2.16 -31.78
C THR A 211 -36.96 -3.25 -32.82
N ASP A 212 -36.82 -4.51 -32.42
CA ASP A 212 -37.09 -5.68 -33.26
C ASP A 212 -37.87 -6.73 -32.47
N ASP A 213 -38.47 -7.66 -33.19
CA ASP A 213 -39.21 -8.81 -32.65
C ASP A 213 -38.91 -10.04 -33.50
N TYR A 214 -37.71 -10.58 -33.33
CA TYR A 214 -37.17 -11.69 -34.08
C TYR A 214 -36.76 -12.81 -33.15
N GLU A 215 -37.33 -14.00 -33.37
CA GLU A 215 -36.97 -15.20 -32.63
C GLU A 215 -35.58 -15.69 -33.07
N TYR A 216 -34.60 -15.49 -32.20
CA TYR A 216 -33.22 -15.91 -32.41
C TYR A 216 -32.84 -17.01 -31.41
N LEU A 217 -32.57 -18.21 -31.93
CA LEU A 217 -32.20 -19.40 -31.15
C LEU A 217 -30.71 -19.77 -31.29
N GLY A 218 -29.90 -18.88 -31.89
CA GLY A 218 -28.47 -19.11 -32.09
C GLY A 218 -27.60 -18.62 -30.95
N ASP A 219 -26.30 -18.89 -31.05
CA ASP A 219 -25.27 -18.35 -30.14
C ASP A 219 -24.35 -17.36 -30.87
N PHE A 220 -23.71 -16.48 -30.11
CA PHE A 220 -22.74 -15.53 -30.62
C PHE A 220 -21.64 -15.28 -29.58
N ARG A 221 -20.41 -15.64 -29.95
CA ARG A 221 -19.21 -15.42 -29.14
C ARG A 221 -18.14 -14.73 -29.96
N HIS A 222 -17.80 -13.52 -29.55
CA HIS A 222 -16.74 -12.71 -30.12
C HIS A 222 -16.14 -11.80 -29.04
N PHE A 223 -14.82 -11.63 -29.06
CA PHE A 223 -14.13 -10.70 -28.17
C PHE A 223 -14.29 -9.27 -28.71
N TYR A 224 -14.56 -8.31 -27.83
CA TYR A 224 -14.82 -6.91 -28.20
C TYR A 224 -15.84 -6.76 -29.34
N PRO A 225 -17.05 -7.34 -29.18
CA PRO A 225 -18.05 -7.42 -30.25
C PRO A 225 -18.59 -6.05 -30.64
N THR A 226 -18.90 -5.89 -31.93
CA THR A 226 -19.58 -4.74 -32.52
C THR A 226 -20.73 -5.22 -33.41
N TYR A 227 -21.60 -4.30 -33.84
CA TYR A 227 -22.64 -4.62 -34.84
C TYR A 227 -22.08 -5.18 -36.14
N HIS A 228 -20.87 -4.80 -36.51
CA HIS A 228 -20.25 -5.23 -37.77
C HIS A 228 -19.88 -6.71 -37.78
N ASP A 229 -19.60 -7.29 -36.60
CA ASP A 229 -19.22 -8.69 -36.47
C ASP A 229 -20.42 -9.65 -36.52
N MET A 230 -21.64 -9.11 -36.47
CA MET A 230 -22.88 -9.90 -36.41
C MET A 230 -23.47 -10.16 -37.80
N SER A 231 -23.96 -11.38 -38.01
CA SER A 231 -24.85 -11.72 -39.12
C SER A 231 -26.20 -10.99 -38.98
N ILE A 232 -27.01 -10.99 -40.04
CA ILE A 232 -28.35 -10.36 -39.99
C ILE A 232 -29.22 -11.00 -38.91
N GLY A 233 -29.24 -12.33 -38.80
CA GLY A 233 -30.00 -13.03 -37.77
C GLY A 233 -29.54 -12.66 -36.35
N GLN A 234 -28.22 -12.55 -36.14
CA GLN A 234 -27.64 -12.10 -34.86
C GLN A 234 -28.00 -10.65 -34.54
N LEU A 235 -27.96 -9.74 -35.52
CA LEU A 235 -28.37 -8.34 -35.32
C LEU A 235 -29.83 -8.24 -34.91
N ARG A 236 -30.72 -8.94 -35.62
CA ARG A 236 -32.15 -8.97 -35.27
C ARG A 236 -32.37 -9.59 -33.89
N GLY A 237 -31.65 -10.68 -33.57
CA GLY A 237 -31.68 -11.29 -32.23
C GLY A 237 -31.20 -10.34 -31.13
N TYR A 238 -30.09 -9.64 -31.34
CA TYR A 238 -29.57 -8.63 -30.42
C TYR A 238 -30.58 -7.50 -30.19
N PHE A 239 -31.13 -6.91 -31.25
CA PHE A 239 -32.10 -5.82 -31.10
C PHE A 239 -33.41 -6.28 -30.46
N THR A 240 -33.82 -7.53 -30.67
CA THR A 240 -34.97 -8.13 -29.97
C THR A 240 -34.70 -8.28 -28.48
N TRP A 241 -33.56 -8.87 -28.10
CA TRP A 241 -33.16 -9.00 -26.71
C TRP A 241 -33.00 -7.64 -26.03
N ARG A 242 -32.32 -6.68 -26.66
CA ARG A 242 -32.17 -5.29 -26.18
C ARG A 242 -33.52 -4.62 -25.95
N THR A 243 -34.49 -4.84 -26.84
CA THR A 243 -35.85 -4.31 -26.71
C THR A 243 -36.52 -4.87 -25.46
N LYS A 244 -36.47 -6.19 -25.26
CA LYS A 244 -37.00 -6.86 -24.06
C LYS A 244 -36.31 -6.38 -22.78
N PHE A 245 -34.97 -6.30 -22.80
CA PHE A 245 -34.17 -5.84 -21.67
C PHE A 245 -34.57 -4.42 -21.24
N ARG A 246 -34.69 -3.49 -22.19
CA ARG A 246 -35.13 -2.11 -21.93
C ARG A 246 -36.58 -2.00 -21.43
N GLN A 247 -37.41 -3.00 -21.71
CA GLN A 247 -38.78 -3.10 -21.19
C GLN A 247 -38.85 -3.81 -19.81
N GLY A 248 -37.70 -4.16 -19.22
CA GLY A 248 -37.62 -4.86 -17.93
C GLY A 248 -37.83 -6.37 -18.02
N LYS A 249 -37.94 -6.95 -19.23
CA LYS A 249 -37.99 -8.41 -19.43
C LYS A 249 -36.57 -8.95 -19.51
N ILE A 250 -36.05 -9.39 -18.37
CA ILE A 250 -34.68 -9.89 -18.26
C ILE A 250 -34.62 -11.36 -18.69
N GLU A 251 -33.93 -11.62 -19.80
CA GLU A 251 -33.70 -12.96 -20.34
C GLU A 251 -32.20 -13.18 -20.55
N LYS A 252 -31.72 -14.41 -20.38
CA LYS A 252 -30.34 -14.77 -20.70
C LYS A 252 -30.07 -14.59 -22.20
N ALA A 253 -28.99 -13.89 -22.52
CA ALA A 253 -28.49 -13.72 -23.89
C ALA A 253 -27.05 -14.25 -24.04
N PRO A 254 -26.60 -14.47 -25.29
CA PRO A 254 -25.18 -14.66 -25.58
C PRO A 254 -24.33 -13.55 -24.94
N THR A 255 -23.24 -13.91 -24.28
CA THR A 255 -22.40 -12.97 -23.52
C THR A 255 -21.95 -11.76 -24.37
N SER A 256 -21.65 -11.99 -25.65
CA SER A 256 -21.26 -10.91 -26.56
C SER A 256 -22.37 -9.90 -26.84
N PHE A 257 -23.66 -10.28 -26.79
CA PHE A 257 -24.77 -9.31 -26.89
C PHE A 257 -24.80 -8.38 -25.69
N VAL A 258 -24.57 -8.94 -24.50
CA VAL A 258 -24.54 -8.18 -23.25
C VAL A 258 -23.40 -7.15 -23.29
N TYR A 259 -22.20 -7.53 -23.73
CA TYR A 259 -21.11 -6.58 -23.93
C TYR A 259 -21.44 -5.48 -24.94
N VAL A 260 -22.09 -5.79 -26.06
CA VAL A 260 -22.54 -4.76 -27.02
C VAL A 260 -23.49 -3.76 -26.35
N TYR A 261 -24.44 -4.22 -25.56
CA TYR A 261 -25.34 -3.33 -24.81
C TYR A 261 -24.61 -2.49 -23.76
N LEU A 262 -23.65 -3.06 -23.03
CA LEU A 262 -22.81 -2.28 -22.11
C LEU A 262 -22.03 -1.21 -22.87
N TYR A 263 -21.43 -1.54 -24.02
CA TYR A 263 -20.74 -0.58 -24.87
C TYR A 263 -21.68 0.52 -25.39
N GLU A 264 -22.94 0.20 -25.71
CA GLU A 264 -23.94 1.24 -26.03
C GLU A 264 -24.07 2.26 -24.88
N LEU A 265 -24.26 1.78 -23.65
CA LEU A 265 -24.41 2.66 -22.48
C LEU A 265 -23.17 3.53 -22.24
N LEU A 266 -21.96 2.95 -22.33
CA LEU A 266 -20.71 3.70 -22.20
C LEU A 266 -20.59 4.80 -23.25
N ASN A 267 -21.05 4.54 -24.47
CA ASN A 267 -21.05 5.48 -25.60
C ASN A 267 -22.28 6.41 -25.63
N GLN A 268 -23.14 6.40 -24.60
CA GLN A 268 -24.39 7.16 -24.53
C GLN A 268 -25.33 6.90 -25.73
N ILE A 269 -25.53 5.64 -26.09
CA ILE A 269 -26.46 5.22 -27.13
C ILE A 269 -27.79 4.77 -26.49
N GLY A 270 -28.90 5.38 -26.88
CA GLY A 270 -30.23 5.06 -26.32
C GLY A 270 -30.39 5.49 -24.85
N VAL A 271 -29.69 6.56 -24.46
CA VAL A 271 -29.81 7.22 -23.15
C VAL A 271 -30.22 8.67 -23.36
N SER A 272 -31.00 9.21 -22.41
CA SER A 272 -31.54 10.58 -22.49
C SER A 272 -30.59 11.63 -21.91
N SER A 273 -29.74 11.24 -20.96
CA SER A 273 -28.69 12.07 -20.38
C SER A 273 -27.52 11.21 -19.89
N THR A 274 -26.44 11.86 -19.44
CA THR A 274 -25.29 11.21 -18.78
C THR A 274 -25.73 10.48 -17.50
N GLU A 275 -26.64 11.07 -16.74
CA GLU A 275 -27.19 10.50 -15.51
C GLU A 275 -28.04 9.27 -15.80
N ASP A 276 -28.90 9.32 -16.82
CA ASP A 276 -29.67 8.15 -17.26
C ASP A 276 -28.74 7.00 -17.73
N GLY A 277 -27.66 7.33 -18.44
CA GLY A 277 -26.67 6.33 -18.84
C GLY A 277 -25.96 5.67 -17.67
N TYR A 278 -25.54 6.46 -16.68
CA TYR A 278 -24.94 5.95 -15.44
C TYR A 278 -25.92 5.09 -14.64
N GLN A 279 -27.17 5.56 -14.45
CA GLN A 279 -28.19 4.82 -13.72
C GLN A 279 -28.51 3.47 -14.37
N LYS A 280 -28.62 3.42 -15.72
CA LYS A 280 -28.80 2.16 -16.46
C LYS A 280 -27.61 1.22 -16.29
N LEU A 281 -26.39 1.74 -16.28
CA LEU A 281 -25.18 0.95 -16.05
C LEU A 281 -25.11 0.40 -14.61
N ALA A 282 -25.48 1.21 -13.61
CA ALA A 282 -25.57 0.78 -12.21
C ALA A 282 -26.67 -0.27 -12.00
N ALA A 283 -27.84 -0.06 -12.59
CA ALA A 283 -28.97 -0.99 -12.51
C ALA A 283 -28.66 -2.34 -13.18
N PHE A 284 -27.86 -2.35 -14.25
CA PHE A 284 -27.44 -3.58 -14.93
C PHE A 284 -26.81 -4.59 -13.97
N SER A 285 -25.89 -4.14 -13.10
CA SER A 285 -25.20 -5.00 -12.13
C SER A 285 -26.16 -5.75 -11.21
N GLN A 286 -27.33 -5.18 -10.92
CA GLN A 286 -28.35 -5.82 -10.08
C GLN A 286 -29.31 -6.68 -10.91
N GLN A 287 -29.78 -6.15 -12.03
CA GLN A 287 -30.81 -6.79 -12.86
C GLN A 287 -30.31 -8.06 -13.56
N TYR A 288 -29.03 -8.08 -13.97
CA TYR A 288 -28.45 -9.17 -14.75
C TYR A 288 -27.46 -10.03 -13.95
N ALA A 289 -27.35 -9.83 -12.63
CA ALA A 289 -26.38 -10.52 -11.76
C ALA A 289 -26.41 -12.05 -11.91
N ASN A 290 -27.61 -12.63 -11.96
CA ASN A 290 -27.81 -14.09 -12.05
C ASN A 290 -27.32 -14.72 -13.36
N TYR A 291 -27.10 -13.90 -14.39
CA TYR A 291 -26.67 -14.36 -15.72
C TYR A 291 -25.27 -13.87 -16.09
N ALA A 292 -24.76 -12.85 -15.40
CA ALA A 292 -23.43 -12.30 -15.62
C ALA A 292 -22.35 -13.19 -15.00
N ASP A 293 -21.20 -13.30 -15.67
CA ASP A 293 -20.01 -13.87 -15.05
C ASP A 293 -19.31 -12.84 -14.15
N GLU A 294 -18.48 -13.32 -13.23
CA GLU A 294 -17.75 -12.49 -12.28
C GLU A 294 -16.87 -11.44 -12.98
N GLN A 295 -16.27 -11.82 -14.12
CA GLN A 295 -15.39 -10.95 -14.89
C GLN A 295 -16.15 -9.76 -15.50
N MET A 296 -17.37 -9.97 -15.99
CA MET A 296 -18.25 -8.92 -16.50
C MET A 296 -18.62 -7.95 -15.39
N LEU A 297 -18.97 -8.45 -14.20
CA LEU A 297 -19.30 -7.60 -13.06
C LEU A 297 -18.09 -6.75 -12.63
N LYS A 298 -16.88 -7.32 -12.62
CA LYS A 298 -15.62 -6.58 -12.40
C LYS A 298 -15.42 -5.48 -13.44
N TYR A 299 -15.66 -5.76 -14.72
CA TYR A 299 -15.56 -4.74 -15.77
C TYR A 299 -16.62 -3.64 -15.61
N VAL A 300 -17.87 -3.98 -15.32
CA VAL A 300 -18.94 -3.00 -15.11
C VAL A 300 -18.63 -2.09 -13.92
N ALA A 301 -18.13 -2.65 -12.81
CA ALA A 301 -17.70 -1.85 -11.66
C ALA A 301 -16.56 -0.87 -12.03
N GLN A 302 -15.55 -1.33 -12.77
CA GLN A 302 -14.48 -0.44 -13.24
C GLN A 302 -15.00 0.61 -14.24
N TRP A 303 -15.88 0.24 -15.16
CA TRP A 303 -16.44 1.16 -16.14
C TRP A 303 -17.36 2.20 -15.52
N ARG A 304 -18.04 1.90 -14.41
CA ARG A 304 -18.79 2.90 -13.63
C ARG A 304 -17.87 3.98 -13.06
N LYS A 305 -16.74 3.60 -12.46
CA LYS A 305 -15.69 4.54 -12.04
C LYS A 305 -15.21 5.39 -13.22
N ASP A 306 -14.89 4.75 -14.35
CA ASP A 306 -14.45 5.45 -15.56
C ASP A 306 -15.53 6.38 -16.12
N TYR A 307 -16.81 6.02 -16.01
CA TYR A 307 -17.96 6.83 -16.43
C TYR A 307 -18.04 8.11 -15.62
N VAL A 308 -17.92 8.00 -14.29
CA VAL A 308 -17.90 9.14 -13.38
C VAL A 308 -16.78 10.12 -13.71
N VAL A 309 -15.60 9.61 -14.05
CA VAL A 309 -14.45 10.45 -14.45
C VAL A 309 -14.62 11.05 -15.85
N TYR A 310 -14.95 10.23 -16.85
CA TYR A 310 -14.99 10.66 -18.24
C TYR A 310 -16.07 11.72 -18.47
N TYR A 311 -17.25 11.53 -17.87
CA TYR A 311 -18.41 12.40 -18.02
C TYR A 311 -18.53 13.47 -16.93
N GLN A 312 -17.58 13.54 -15.99
CA GLN A 312 -17.52 14.54 -14.92
C GLN A 312 -18.81 14.59 -14.08
N MET A 313 -19.22 13.44 -13.54
CA MET A 313 -20.48 13.29 -12.79
C MET A 313 -20.49 14.08 -11.47
N GLY A 314 -21.64 14.12 -10.79
CA GLY A 314 -21.86 14.88 -9.57
C GLY A 314 -21.20 14.26 -8.33
N GLU A 315 -21.45 14.89 -7.18
CA GLU A 315 -20.96 14.42 -5.88
C GLU A 315 -21.58 13.08 -5.46
N GLU A 316 -22.86 12.86 -5.80
CA GLU A 316 -23.58 11.62 -5.47
C GLU A 316 -22.91 10.40 -6.13
N GLU A 317 -22.64 10.46 -7.44
CA GLU A 317 -22.00 9.36 -8.15
C GLU A 317 -20.53 9.20 -7.77
N ARG A 318 -19.82 10.30 -7.47
CA ARG A 318 -18.47 10.21 -6.91
C ARG A 318 -18.46 9.44 -5.60
N GLN A 319 -19.37 9.77 -4.68
CA GLN A 319 -19.45 9.09 -3.39
C GLN A 319 -19.85 7.62 -3.56
N ALA A 320 -20.75 7.31 -4.49
CA ALA A 320 -21.19 5.94 -4.77
C ALA A 320 -20.06 5.05 -5.32
N GLU A 321 -19.20 5.58 -6.21
CA GLU A 321 -18.13 4.79 -6.83
C GLU A 321 -16.80 4.83 -6.09
N PHE A 322 -16.48 5.96 -5.46
CA PHE A 322 -15.18 6.22 -4.84
C PHE A 322 -15.26 6.37 -3.32
N GLY A 323 -16.41 6.14 -2.68
CA GLY A 323 -16.56 6.37 -1.23
C GLY A 323 -15.51 5.66 -0.38
N ASP A 324 -15.15 4.42 -0.70
CA ASP A 324 -14.09 3.70 0.02
C ASP A 324 -12.68 4.18 -0.34
N ASP A 325 -12.46 4.56 -1.61
CA ASP A 325 -11.22 5.21 -2.04
C ASP A 325 -11.02 6.53 -1.28
N MET A 326 -12.07 7.34 -1.13
CA MET A 326 -12.08 8.64 -0.46
C MET A 326 -11.83 8.52 1.05
N LYS A 327 -12.38 7.48 1.72
CA LYS A 327 -12.08 7.21 3.14
C LYS A 327 -10.59 6.94 3.35
N VAL A 328 -10.01 6.11 2.47
CA VAL A 328 -8.58 5.77 2.50
C VAL A 328 -7.74 7.02 2.21
N ASP A 329 -8.11 7.78 1.18
CA ASP A 329 -7.42 9.02 0.78
C ASP A 329 -7.49 10.11 1.88
N HIS A 330 -8.61 10.21 2.60
CA HIS A 330 -8.73 11.08 3.77
C HIS A 330 -7.80 10.65 4.92
N ALA A 331 -7.69 9.34 5.19
CA ALA A 331 -6.75 8.84 6.18
C ALA A 331 -5.30 9.18 5.82
N TYR A 332 -4.93 9.08 4.52
CA TYR A 332 -3.62 9.53 4.04
C TYR A 332 -3.39 11.03 4.27
N GLU A 333 -4.37 11.87 3.96
CA GLU A 333 -4.27 13.32 4.16
C GLU A 333 -4.02 13.67 5.63
N VAL A 334 -4.79 13.06 6.53
CA VAL A 334 -4.66 13.24 7.99
C VAL A 334 -3.28 12.81 8.48
N LEU A 335 -2.81 11.63 8.07
CA LEU A 335 -1.56 11.06 8.59
C LEU A 335 -0.30 11.76 8.05
N GLN A 336 -0.39 12.45 6.91
CA GLN A 336 0.72 13.24 6.37
C GLN A 336 0.96 14.54 7.12
N ALA A 337 -0.11 15.17 7.59
CA ALA A 337 -0.06 16.45 8.29
C ALA A 337 -1.06 16.43 9.46
N PRO A 338 -0.78 15.64 10.51
CA PRO A 338 -1.65 15.54 11.67
C PRO A 338 -1.78 16.92 12.32
N ARG A 339 -3.01 17.30 12.66
CA ARG A 339 -3.29 18.52 13.40
C ARG A 339 -3.35 18.20 14.88
N ASP A 340 -2.85 19.12 15.70
CA ASP A 340 -2.85 18.99 17.16
C ASP A 340 -4.15 19.51 17.82
N ASP A 341 -5.20 19.73 17.03
CA ASP A 341 -6.48 20.24 17.54
C ASP A 341 -7.38 19.16 18.13
N LYS A 342 -7.23 17.89 17.70
CA LYS A 342 -7.97 16.75 18.21
C LYS A 342 -7.13 15.47 18.23
N ASP A 343 -7.05 14.86 19.41
CA ASP A 343 -6.18 13.71 19.64
C ASP A 343 -6.70 12.41 18.98
N ASP A 344 -8.00 12.29 18.69
CA ASP A 344 -8.63 11.08 18.14
C ASP A 344 -8.39 10.91 16.64
N VAL A 345 -8.14 11.99 15.92
CA VAL A 345 -8.07 12.05 14.45
C VAL A 345 -7.00 11.11 13.88
N VAL A 346 -5.81 11.06 14.50
CA VAL A 346 -4.72 10.16 14.06
C VAL A 346 -5.10 8.70 14.26
N TYR A 347 -5.71 8.37 15.41
CA TYR A 347 -6.17 7.01 15.68
C TYR A 347 -7.23 6.56 14.68
N GLN A 348 -8.24 7.41 14.41
CA GLN A 348 -9.30 7.08 13.45
C GLN A 348 -8.73 6.85 12.04
N ALA A 349 -7.77 7.67 11.62
CA ALA A 349 -7.11 7.48 10.33
C ALA A 349 -6.32 6.16 10.28
N LEU A 350 -5.51 5.83 11.30
CA LEU A 350 -4.80 4.55 11.35
C LEU A 350 -5.76 3.35 11.41
N SER A 351 -6.81 3.44 12.23
CA SER A 351 -7.82 2.39 12.39
C SER A 351 -8.55 2.09 11.08
N SER A 352 -8.84 3.11 10.27
CA SER A 352 -9.47 2.94 8.95
C SER A 352 -8.60 2.19 7.93
N LEU A 353 -7.29 2.10 8.18
CA LEU A 353 -6.31 1.42 7.33
C LEU A 353 -5.86 0.05 7.91
N ALA A 354 -6.38 -0.32 9.08
CA ALA A 354 -6.01 -1.47 9.89
C ALA A 354 -7.19 -2.44 10.06
N SER A 355 -6.90 -3.66 10.52
CA SER A 355 -7.91 -4.59 11.05
C SER A 355 -7.81 -4.75 12.58
N TYR A 356 -6.65 -4.45 13.17
CA TYR A 356 -6.47 -4.45 14.61
C TYR A 356 -6.91 -3.11 15.21
N HIS A 357 -7.74 -3.13 16.25
CA HIS A 357 -8.33 -1.92 16.85
C HIS A 357 -8.08 -1.88 18.36
N LEU A 358 -7.89 -0.68 18.92
CA LEU A 358 -7.54 -0.49 20.33
C LEU A 358 -8.75 -0.55 21.28
N GLU A 359 -9.93 -0.92 20.79
CA GLU A 359 -11.17 -1.00 21.58
C GLU A 359 -11.08 -1.99 22.75
N LYS A 360 -10.29 -3.06 22.59
CA LYS A 360 -10.03 -4.06 23.64
C LYS A 360 -8.93 -3.62 24.62
N CYS A 361 -8.19 -2.54 24.34
CA CYS A 361 -7.20 -1.99 25.27
C CYS A 361 -7.90 -1.53 26.56
N PRO A 362 -7.47 -1.97 27.77
CA PRO A 362 -8.10 -1.56 29.02
C PRO A 362 -8.15 -0.04 29.21
N LEU A 363 -7.06 0.65 28.83
CA LEU A 363 -7.00 2.10 28.95
C LEU A 363 -7.97 2.81 28.00
N MET A 364 -8.32 2.21 26.86
CA MET A 364 -9.29 2.75 25.92
C MET A 364 -10.71 2.77 26.51
N LYS A 365 -11.06 1.75 27.30
CA LYS A 365 -12.36 1.67 27.99
C LYS A 365 -12.48 2.68 29.12
N ASP A 366 -11.39 2.88 29.88
CA ASP A 366 -11.39 3.78 31.03
C ASP A 366 -11.22 5.26 30.63
N ARG A 367 -10.27 5.53 29.71
CA ARG A 367 -9.84 6.88 29.32
C ARG A 367 -9.41 6.91 27.85
N PRO A 368 -10.34 6.97 26.89
CA PRO A 368 -10.04 6.94 25.46
C PRO A 368 -9.11 8.10 25.03
N ASP A 369 -9.32 9.31 25.59
CA ASP A 369 -8.46 10.48 25.33
C ASP A 369 -6.98 10.22 25.63
N ALA A 370 -6.68 9.37 26.63
CA ALA A 370 -5.31 9.00 26.95
C ALA A 370 -4.67 8.17 25.83
N VAL A 371 -5.41 7.22 25.28
CA VAL A 371 -4.94 6.34 24.20
C VAL A 371 -4.76 7.15 22.92
N TYR A 372 -5.74 8.01 22.59
CA TYR A 372 -5.67 8.94 21.47
C TYR A 372 -4.43 9.82 21.55
N ARG A 373 -4.17 10.42 22.72
CA ARG A 373 -2.97 11.23 22.94
C ARG A 373 -1.68 10.43 22.75
N ILE A 374 -1.60 9.19 23.26
CA ILE A 374 -0.41 8.33 23.09
C ILE A 374 -0.18 7.99 21.61
N VAL A 375 -1.24 7.64 20.86
CA VAL A 375 -1.17 7.34 19.43
C VAL A 375 -0.69 8.56 18.65
N GLN A 376 -1.26 9.74 18.92
CA GLN A 376 -0.85 11.00 18.29
C GLN A 376 0.61 11.35 18.59
N LEU A 377 1.03 11.24 19.86
CA LEU A 377 2.43 11.49 20.26
C LEU A 377 3.39 10.53 19.56
N THR A 378 3.00 9.25 19.43
CA THR A 378 3.78 8.23 18.74
C THR A 378 3.93 8.59 17.26
N TRP A 379 2.83 8.93 16.61
CA TRP A 379 2.83 9.30 15.19
C TRP A 379 3.63 10.58 14.93
N ASN A 380 3.47 11.60 15.78
CA ASN A 380 4.24 12.84 15.68
C ASN A 380 5.74 12.63 15.92
N ASP A 381 6.13 11.70 16.78
CA ASP A 381 7.54 11.33 16.98
C ASP A 381 8.12 10.60 15.77
N LEU A 382 7.36 9.66 15.19
CA LEU A 382 7.69 9.00 13.94
C LEU A 382 7.92 10.00 12.80
N LEU A 383 7.01 10.95 12.60
CA LEU A 383 7.13 11.95 11.53
C LEU A 383 8.37 12.86 11.65
N LYS A 384 8.95 13.01 12.85
CA LYS A 384 10.17 13.80 13.08
C LYS A 384 11.44 13.06 12.67
N GLN A 385 11.39 11.75 12.44
CA GLN A 385 12.56 10.98 12.08
C GLN A 385 13.04 11.36 10.67
N THR A 386 14.25 11.91 10.57
CA THR A 386 14.82 12.37 9.29
C THR A 386 15.53 11.26 8.51
N GLN A 387 15.87 10.17 9.17
CA GLN A 387 16.61 9.05 8.57
C GLN A 387 15.69 8.01 7.90
N VAL A 388 14.39 8.04 8.19
CA VAL A 388 13.40 7.08 7.70
C VAL A 388 12.18 7.83 7.18
N ASN A 389 11.70 7.49 6.00
CA ASN A 389 10.47 8.06 5.47
C ASN A 389 9.24 7.27 5.94
N ILE A 390 8.68 7.64 7.09
CA ILE A 390 7.57 6.91 7.72
C ILE A 390 6.35 6.79 6.80
N ILE A 391 5.99 7.87 6.12
CA ILE A 391 4.84 7.89 5.20
C ILE A 391 5.02 6.85 4.09
N GLN A 392 6.21 6.77 3.49
CA GLN A 392 6.50 5.83 2.41
C GLN A 392 6.69 4.39 2.91
N ASN A 393 7.15 4.21 4.15
CA ASN A 393 7.41 2.89 4.74
C ASN A 393 6.15 2.20 5.27
N LEU A 394 5.27 2.98 5.92
CA LEU A 394 4.05 2.47 6.54
C LEU A 394 2.83 2.64 5.66
N LEU A 395 2.67 3.75 4.95
CA LEU A 395 1.41 4.08 4.28
C LEU A 395 1.47 3.85 2.77
N GLY A 396 2.40 4.50 2.08
CA GLY A 396 2.54 4.38 0.63
C GLY A 396 3.04 5.63 -0.08
N TRP A 397 2.86 5.62 -1.39
CA TRP A 397 3.50 6.55 -2.31
C TRP A 397 2.48 7.38 -3.05
N ARG A 398 2.60 8.71 -2.96
CA ARG A 398 1.88 9.60 -3.87
C ARG A 398 2.56 9.58 -5.24
N GLY A 399 1.81 9.24 -6.27
CA GLY A 399 2.32 9.13 -7.62
C GLY A 399 1.27 9.41 -8.67
N GLU A 400 1.74 9.51 -9.91
CA GLU A 400 0.89 9.66 -11.09
C GLU A 400 1.04 8.42 -11.97
N VAL A 401 -0.08 7.76 -12.26
CA VAL A 401 -0.13 6.54 -13.08
C VAL A 401 -0.96 6.82 -14.32
N GLN A 402 -0.49 6.40 -15.49
CA GLN A 402 -1.28 6.51 -16.71
C GLN A 402 -2.45 5.52 -16.65
N VAL A 403 -3.65 6.00 -16.95
CA VAL A 403 -4.86 5.19 -16.96
C VAL A 403 -5.52 5.27 -18.33
N ARG A 404 -6.21 4.19 -18.72
CA ARG A 404 -7.04 4.17 -19.92
C ARG A 404 -8.49 3.99 -19.47
N LEU A 405 -9.26 5.08 -19.51
CA LEU A 405 -10.68 5.02 -19.22
C LEU A 405 -11.39 4.13 -20.23
N PHE A 406 -12.36 3.35 -19.76
CA PHE A 406 -13.07 2.33 -20.50
C PHE A 406 -12.13 1.30 -21.15
N GLY A 407 -11.09 0.92 -20.42
CA GLY A 407 -10.21 -0.19 -20.79
C GLY A 407 -11.04 -1.45 -21.09
N ASN A 408 -10.67 -2.20 -22.12
CA ASN A 408 -11.36 -3.40 -22.57
C ASN A 408 -12.82 -3.19 -23.06
N ALA A 409 -13.19 -1.95 -23.42
CA ALA A 409 -14.47 -1.65 -24.06
C ALA A 409 -14.34 -1.14 -25.49
N VAL A 410 -15.37 -1.39 -26.31
CA VAL A 410 -15.54 -0.71 -27.59
C VAL A 410 -16.11 0.67 -27.30
N PHE A 411 -15.22 1.65 -27.14
CA PHE A 411 -15.58 3.01 -26.78
C PHE A 411 -14.96 4.04 -27.75
N TYR A 412 -15.78 4.95 -28.26
CA TYR A 412 -15.32 6.03 -29.13
C TYR A 412 -15.13 7.32 -28.35
N ASP A 413 -13.88 7.70 -28.10
CA ASP A 413 -13.58 9.00 -27.50
C ASP A 413 -13.82 10.13 -28.51
N ARG A 414 -14.93 10.85 -28.29
CA ARG A 414 -15.34 12.01 -29.11
C ARG A 414 -14.49 13.26 -28.83
N GLN A 415 -13.75 13.27 -27.73
CA GLN A 415 -12.92 14.40 -27.27
C GLN A 415 -11.43 14.02 -27.27
N LYS A 416 -10.91 13.60 -28.43
CA LYS A 416 -9.53 13.09 -28.56
C LYS A 416 -8.45 14.06 -28.09
N VAL A 417 -8.66 15.36 -28.25
CA VAL A 417 -7.73 16.40 -27.83
C VAL A 417 -8.42 17.24 -26.78
N ARG A 418 -8.46 16.71 -25.55
CA ARG A 418 -8.93 17.44 -24.38
C ARG A 418 -7.83 17.56 -23.33
N THR A 419 -7.98 18.60 -22.53
CA THR A 419 -7.18 18.86 -21.34
C THR A 419 -8.16 19.19 -20.23
N ASP A 420 -8.35 18.24 -19.33
CA ASP A 420 -9.34 18.32 -18.26
C ASP A 420 -8.70 17.86 -16.95
N GLU A 421 -9.15 18.42 -15.84
CA GLU A 421 -8.85 17.93 -14.50
C GLU A 421 -10.17 17.58 -13.82
N TYR A 422 -10.25 16.38 -13.26
CA TYR A 422 -11.39 15.92 -12.49
C TYR A 422 -10.90 15.40 -11.13
N ALA A 423 -11.20 16.15 -10.07
CA ALA A 423 -10.85 15.78 -8.71
C ALA A 423 -11.96 14.92 -8.11
N ILE A 424 -11.60 13.74 -7.60
CA ILE A 424 -12.51 12.93 -6.77
C ILE A 424 -12.54 13.52 -5.35
N ASP A 425 -11.36 13.82 -4.83
CA ASP A 425 -11.10 14.44 -3.54
C ASP A 425 -9.75 15.22 -3.60
N PRO A 426 -9.28 15.86 -2.50
CA PRO A 426 -8.00 16.61 -2.50
C PRO A 426 -6.76 15.78 -2.86
N VAL A 427 -6.80 14.47 -2.67
CA VAL A 427 -5.70 13.53 -2.86
C VAL A 427 -5.77 12.86 -4.24
N ARG A 428 -6.96 12.41 -4.65
CA ARG A 428 -7.19 11.67 -5.89
C ARG A 428 -7.73 12.53 -7.01
N LYS A 429 -6.95 12.60 -8.08
CA LYS A 429 -7.26 13.42 -9.26
C LYS A 429 -7.01 12.68 -10.55
N TYR A 430 -7.87 12.93 -11.54
CA TYR A 430 -7.70 12.45 -12.90
C TYR A 430 -7.38 13.64 -13.80
N VAL A 431 -6.21 13.63 -14.42
CA VAL A 431 -5.73 14.69 -15.30
C VAL A 431 -5.63 14.11 -16.71
N CYS A 432 -6.36 14.71 -17.65
CA CYS A 432 -6.22 14.46 -19.07
C CYS A 432 -5.33 15.53 -19.69
N GLN A 433 -4.31 15.13 -20.44
CA GLN A 433 -3.51 16.04 -21.26
C GLN A 433 -3.36 15.45 -22.66
N TRP A 434 -3.85 16.18 -23.67
CA TRP A 434 -3.85 15.75 -25.07
C TRP A 434 -4.48 14.35 -25.26
N GLY A 435 -5.60 14.10 -24.58
CA GLY A 435 -6.32 12.82 -24.64
C GLY A 435 -5.70 11.67 -23.84
N ARG A 436 -4.56 11.88 -23.17
CA ARG A 436 -3.93 10.89 -22.29
C ARG A 436 -4.32 11.13 -20.84
N TRP A 437 -4.99 10.16 -20.25
CA TRP A 437 -5.42 10.21 -18.86
C TRP A 437 -4.34 9.72 -17.91
N ARG A 438 -4.21 10.41 -16.78
CA ARG A 438 -3.37 10.01 -15.68
C ARG A 438 -4.12 10.21 -14.37
N ARG A 439 -3.93 9.28 -13.44
CA ARG A 439 -4.49 9.32 -12.09
C ARG A 439 -3.38 9.67 -11.12
N GLN A 440 -3.58 10.72 -10.35
CA GLN A 440 -2.81 11.05 -9.16
C GLN A 440 -3.50 10.41 -7.97
N SER A 441 -2.82 9.54 -7.24
CA SER A 441 -3.35 8.86 -6.04
C SER A 441 -2.22 8.33 -5.16
N PHE A 442 -2.56 7.77 -3.99
CA PHE A 442 -1.63 6.94 -3.23
C PHE A 442 -1.59 5.51 -3.75
N THR A 443 -0.39 4.94 -3.82
CA THR A 443 -0.16 3.51 -4.00
C THR A 443 0.29 2.94 -2.65
N PRO A 444 -0.47 2.02 -2.04
CA PRO A 444 -0.12 1.47 -0.73
C PRO A 444 1.18 0.64 -0.81
N VAL A 445 1.91 0.59 0.32
CA VAL A 445 3.05 -0.34 0.46
C VAL A 445 2.53 -1.78 0.55
N LYS A 446 3.31 -2.75 0.07
CA LYS A 446 3.03 -4.16 0.31
C LYS A 446 2.95 -4.42 1.82
N GLY A 447 1.92 -5.14 2.26
CA GLY A 447 1.72 -5.44 3.68
C GLY A 447 1.31 -4.22 4.54
N ARG A 448 0.89 -3.09 3.94
CA ARG A 448 0.46 -1.87 4.67
C ARG A 448 -0.43 -2.19 5.88
N ARG A 449 -1.48 -3.00 5.67
CA ARG A 449 -2.44 -3.36 6.72
C ARG A 449 -1.75 -4.03 7.90
N GLN A 450 -0.89 -5.03 7.63
CA GLN A 450 -0.14 -5.76 8.64
C GLN A 450 0.82 -4.85 9.42
N LYS A 451 1.56 -3.97 8.71
CA LYS A 451 2.46 -3.01 9.36
C LYS A 451 1.73 -2.08 10.34
N ILE A 452 0.57 -1.53 9.94
CA ILE A 452 -0.23 -0.67 10.81
C ILE A 452 -0.82 -1.48 11.98
N ASN A 453 -1.25 -2.73 11.74
CA ASN A 453 -1.70 -3.62 12.81
C ASN A 453 -0.61 -3.86 13.85
N HIS A 454 0.62 -4.17 13.43
CA HIS A 454 1.74 -4.39 14.33
C HIS A 454 2.06 -3.14 15.16
N LEU A 455 2.03 -1.96 14.54
CA LEU A 455 2.22 -0.68 15.24
C LEU A 455 1.15 -0.47 16.33
N LEU A 456 -0.14 -0.63 15.98
CA LEU A 456 -1.24 -0.47 16.94
C LEU A 456 -1.18 -1.54 18.05
N HIS A 457 -0.84 -2.78 17.70
CA HIS A 457 -0.66 -3.87 18.66
C HIS A 457 0.46 -3.55 19.66
N GLU A 458 1.61 -3.06 19.19
CA GLU A 458 2.72 -2.69 20.08
C GLU A 458 2.40 -1.49 20.97
N ILE A 459 1.58 -0.54 20.48
CA ILE A 459 1.02 0.52 21.32
C ILE A 459 0.16 -0.08 22.45
N ASP A 460 -0.78 -0.99 22.16
CA ASP A 460 -1.58 -1.66 23.20
C ASP A 460 -0.69 -2.42 24.19
N ARG A 461 0.23 -3.25 23.69
CA ARG A 461 1.14 -4.05 24.50
C ARG A 461 1.93 -3.18 25.49
N LEU A 462 2.53 -2.08 25.01
CA LEU A 462 3.31 -1.20 25.86
C LEU A 462 2.44 -0.37 26.82
N ILE A 463 1.19 -0.02 26.44
CA ILE A 463 0.22 0.58 27.36
C ILE A 463 -0.13 -0.38 28.49
N ARG A 464 -0.43 -1.66 28.20
CA ARG A 464 -0.75 -2.69 29.20
C ARG A 464 0.42 -2.92 30.15
N GLN A 465 1.64 -3.01 29.64
CA GLN A 465 2.85 -3.11 30.46
C GLN A 465 3.04 -1.87 31.36
N ALA A 466 2.82 -0.67 30.81
CA ALA A 466 3.00 0.59 31.53
C ALA A 466 1.95 0.85 32.62
N THR A 467 0.76 0.23 32.50
CA THR A 467 -0.38 0.41 33.40
C THR A 467 -0.63 -0.79 34.31
N HIS A 468 0.02 -1.93 34.04
CA HIS A 468 -0.25 -3.23 34.67
C HIS A 468 -1.73 -3.64 34.58
N ALA A 469 -2.40 -3.28 33.47
CA ALA A 469 -3.81 -3.54 33.25
C ALA A 469 -4.02 -4.47 32.04
N GLY A 470 -4.96 -5.41 32.17
CA GLY A 470 -5.31 -6.38 31.14
C GLY A 470 -4.34 -7.57 31.04
N ARG A 471 -4.63 -8.48 30.10
CA ARG A 471 -3.77 -9.63 29.80
C ARG A 471 -2.50 -9.18 29.06
N PRO A 472 -1.31 -9.71 29.41
CA PRO A 472 -0.08 -9.44 28.67
C PRO A 472 -0.19 -9.89 27.22
N LEU A 473 0.27 -9.05 26.28
CA LEU A 473 0.32 -9.38 24.86
C LEU A 473 1.75 -9.79 24.46
N LYS A 474 1.88 -10.71 23.51
CA LYS A 474 3.16 -11.13 22.94
C LYS A 474 3.75 -10.01 22.06
N PRO A 475 5.08 -9.81 22.02
CA PRO A 475 5.68 -8.83 21.14
C PRO A 475 5.43 -9.17 19.67
N GLN A 476 5.12 -8.16 18.85
CA GLN A 476 5.05 -8.26 17.39
C GLN A 476 6.30 -7.68 16.73
N GLU A 477 6.59 -8.11 15.50
CA GLU A 477 7.75 -7.63 14.75
C GLU A 477 7.47 -6.21 14.21
N VAL A 478 8.13 -5.23 14.82
CA VAL A 478 8.16 -3.83 14.38
C VAL A 478 9.62 -3.34 14.39
N PRO A 479 9.98 -2.37 13.52
CA PRO A 479 11.29 -1.75 13.57
C PRO A 479 11.62 -1.10 14.91
N ASP A 480 12.91 -1.11 15.29
CA ASP A 480 13.39 -0.51 16.55
C ASP A 480 13.02 0.96 16.70
N TYR A 481 12.97 1.71 15.59
CA TYR A 481 12.60 3.11 15.59
C TYR A 481 11.11 3.34 15.90
N GLU A 482 10.23 2.38 15.60
CA GLU A 482 8.81 2.42 15.98
C GLU A 482 8.66 2.14 17.47
N LEU A 483 9.34 1.12 17.99
CA LEU A 483 9.37 0.82 19.43
C LEU A 483 9.92 2.00 20.25
N ALA A 484 10.98 2.65 19.76
CA ALA A 484 11.55 3.83 20.39
C ALA A 484 10.53 4.98 20.44
N ALA A 485 9.81 5.23 19.35
CA ALA A 485 8.78 6.26 19.28
C ALA A 485 7.61 5.99 20.26
N ILE A 486 7.14 4.74 20.35
CA ILE A 486 6.07 4.38 21.29
C ILE A 486 6.53 4.58 22.74
N LYS A 487 7.75 4.14 23.09
CA LYS A 487 8.32 4.34 24.42
C LYS A 487 8.46 5.81 24.77
N GLN A 488 8.93 6.62 23.82
CA GLN A 488 9.07 8.06 23.98
C GLN A 488 7.70 8.74 24.17
N ALA A 489 6.68 8.34 23.41
CA ALA A 489 5.32 8.84 23.55
C ALA A 489 4.72 8.53 24.93
N LEU A 490 4.93 7.31 25.45
CA LEU A 490 4.49 6.94 26.80
C LEU A 490 5.20 7.74 27.89
N LYS A 491 6.50 8.02 27.71
CA LYS A 491 7.26 8.89 28.62
C LYS A 491 6.71 10.32 28.60
N GLN A 492 6.54 10.89 27.41
CA GLN A 492 5.99 12.24 27.23
C GLN A 492 4.58 12.35 27.83
N TYR A 493 3.71 11.38 27.56
CA TYR A 493 2.36 11.36 28.15
C TYR A 493 2.39 11.32 29.69
N ARG A 494 3.31 10.56 30.29
CA ARG A 494 3.50 10.54 31.75
C ARG A 494 3.95 11.91 32.28
N GLU A 495 4.87 12.57 31.60
CA GLU A 495 5.34 13.92 31.96
C GLU A 495 4.23 14.96 31.85
N GLU A 496 3.46 14.95 30.76
CA GLU A 496 2.28 15.80 30.57
C GLU A 496 1.29 15.64 31.74
N ARG A 497 1.06 14.41 32.20
CA ARG A 497 0.21 14.14 33.38
C ARG A 497 0.80 14.64 34.69
N ILE A 498 2.10 14.52 34.90
CA ILE A 498 2.77 15.03 36.11
C ILE A 498 2.61 16.54 36.16
N ILE A 499 2.84 17.24 35.05
CA ILE A 499 2.69 18.69 34.93
C ILE A 499 1.23 19.11 35.13
N ALA A 500 0.28 18.43 34.49
CA ALA A 500 -1.15 18.73 34.63
C ALA A 500 -1.69 18.49 36.06
N ARG A 501 -1.07 17.58 36.81
CA ARG A 501 -1.39 17.33 38.24
C ARG A 501 -0.72 18.31 39.19
N ARG A 502 0.29 19.08 38.77
CA ARG A 502 0.87 20.13 39.61
C ARG A 502 -0.19 21.22 39.79
N PRO A 503 -0.56 21.59 41.03
CA PRO A 503 -1.48 22.68 41.25
C PRO A 503 -0.89 23.95 40.61
N LYS A 504 -1.71 24.69 39.85
CA LYS A 504 -1.34 26.03 39.36
C LYS A 504 -1.09 26.89 40.60
N LEU A 505 0.17 27.10 40.97
CA LEU A 505 0.52 28.01 42.05
C LEU A 505 0.19 29.43 41.57
N ASP A 506 -0.88 29.99 42.10
CA ASP A 506 -1.23 31.41 41.92
C ASP A 506 -0.32 32.25 42.83
N LEU A 507 0.89 32.52 42.35
CA LEU A 507 1.85 33.40 43.02
C LEU A 507 1.41 34.85 42.82
N SER A 508 0.49 35.31 43.69
CA SER A 508 0.15 36.73 43.73
C SER A 508 1.38 37.53 44.18
N HIS A 509 1.76 38.54 43.37
CA HIS A 509 2.89 39.43 43.72
C HIS A 509 2.69 40.12 45.07
N ALA A 510 1.45 40.37 45.48
CA ALA A 510 1.12 40.93 46.78
C ALA A 510 1.46 39.99 47.95
N HIS A 511 1.26 38.67 47.79
CA HIS A 511 1.65 37.69 48.82
C HIS A 511 3.17 37.54 48.93
N LEU A 512 3.89 37.59 47.81
CA LEU A 512 5.36 37.58 47.83
C LEU A 512 5.94 38.85 48.44
N GLN A 513 5.31 40.01 48.22
CA GLN A 513 5.71 41.25 48.86
C GLN A 513 5.49 41.18 50.38
N LYS A 514 4.34 40.68 50.82
CA LYS A 514 4.06 40.48 52.25
C LYS A 514 5.06 39.55 52.93
N ILE A 515 5.45 38.45 52.28
CA ILE A 515 6.48 37.54 52.81
C ILE A 515 7.85 38.25 52.94
N ARG A 516 8.20 39.13 52.00
CA ARG A 516 9.44 39.92 52.08
C ARG A 516 9.37 40.96 53.19
N ASP A 517 8.24 41.63 53.34
CA ASP A 517 8.03 42.65 54.37
C ASP A 517 8.06 41.99 55.77
N ASP A 518 7.34 40.87 55.96
CA ASP A 518 7.33 40.10 57.21
C ASP A 518 8.73 39.56 57.57
N ALA A 519 9.49 39.10 56.56
CA ALA A 519 10.88 38.66 56.75
C ALA A 519 11.83 39.81 57.08
N SER A 520 11.62 40.99 56.49
CA SER A 520 12.37 42.21 56.79
C SER A 520 12.11 42.68 58.22
N GLU A 521 10.86 42.70 58.67
CA GLU A 521 10.50 43.04 60.05
C GLU A 521 11.08 42.05 61.06
N THR A 522 11.02 40.75 60.75
CA THR A 522 11.60 39.72 61.61
C THR A 522 13.12 39.86 61.70
N LYS A 523 13.79 40.20 60.59
CA LYS A 523 15.23 40.49 60.56
C LYS A 523 15.56 41.70 61.43
N GLU A 524 14.85 42.81 61.27
CA GLU A 524 15.08 44.05 62.04
C GLU A 524 14.84 43.88 63.55
N SER A 525 13.90 43.00 63.93
CA SER A 525 13.62 42.67 65.32
C SER A 525 14.66 41.76 65.98
N LEU A 526 15.42 40.98 65.20
CA LEU A 526 16.43 40.04 65.71
C LEU A 526 17.85 40.61 65.71
N LEU A 527 18.08 41.72 65.02
CA LEU A 527 19.36 42.43 64.99
C LEU A 527 19.62 43.18 66.29
N THR A 528 20.81 42.98 66.87
CA THR A 528 21.30 43.78 67.99
C THR A 528 21.74 45.18 67.55
N GLU A 529 21.82 46.14 68.47
CA GLU A 529 22.11 47.56 68.14
C GLU A 529 23.49 47.74 67.45
N GLU A 530 24.46 46.86 67.74
CA GLU A 530 25.78 46.83 67.10
C GLU A 530 25.71 46.27 65.66
N GLU A 531 24.86 45.26 65.41
CA GLU A 531 24.68 44.67 64.07
C GLU A 531 23.86 45.58 63.14
N ARG A 532 22.90 46.34 63.69
CA ARG A 532 22.12 47.33 62.93
C ARG A 532 22.98 48.48 62.39
N ALA A 533 24.02 48.88 63.13
CA ALA A 533 24.99 49.88 62.69
C ALA A 533 25.90 49.34 61.57
N ALA A 534 26.32 48.08 61.65
CA ALA A 534 27.15 47.44 60.63
C ALA A 534 26.41 47.27 59.28
N GLU A 535 25.12 46.91 59.29
CA GLU A 535 24.32 46.82 58.03
C GLU A 535 24.06 48.20 57.40
N ALA A 536 23.90 49.25 58.20
CA ALA A 536 23.78 50.62 57.71
C ALA A 536 25.08 51.10 57.03
N GLU A 537 26.25 50.69 57.54
CA GLU A 537 27.53 50.97 56.89
C GLU A 537 27.76 50.13 55.61
N GLU A 538 27.29 48.87 55.58
CA GLU A 538 27.37 48.00 54.39
C GLU A 538 26.47 48.47 53.24
N THR A 539 25.25 48.93 53.54
CA THR A 539 24.31 49.43 52.51
C THR A 539 24.79 50.73 51.86
N VAL A 540 25.48 51.60 52.60
CA VAL A 540 26.11 52.83 52.07
C VAL A 540 27.35 52.49 51.22
N ASN A 541 28.11 51.47 51.59
CA ASN A 541 29.25 50.99 50.79
C ASN A 541 28.82 50.26 49.52
N ALA A 542 27.75 49.46 49.56
CA ALA A 542 27.23 48.70 48.41
C ALA A 542 26.64 49.61 47.31
N ALA A 543 26.00 50.73 47.67
CA ALA A 543 25.50 51.71 46.70
C ALA A 543 26.61 52.44 45.92
N SER A 544 27.85 52.44 46.45
CA SER A 544 29.00 53.13 45.85
C SER A 544 29.81 52.27 44.88
N GLN A 545 29.53 50.96 44.76
CA GLN A 545 30.32 50.01 43.95
C GLN A 545 29.59 49.45 42.71
N SER A 546 28.35 49.87 42.43
CA SER A 546 27.57 49.39 41.27
C SER A 546 27.85 50.17 39.97
N ALA A 547 29.12 50.29 39.61
CA ALA A 547 29.52 50.74 38.27
C ALA A 547 30.88 50.13 37.90
N VAL A 548 30.87 49.00 37.18
CA VAL A 548 31.77 48.64 36.04
C VAL A 548 31.37 47.26 35.49
N GLU A 549 31.40 47.17 34.16
CA GLU A 549 31.07 46.07 33.23
C GLU A 549 31.96 44.80 33.29
N PRO A 550 31.56 43.70 32.60
CA PRO A 550 32.07 42.34 32.81
C PRO A 550 33.12 41.87 31.78
N THR A 551 33.98 40.91 32.17
CA THR A 551 34.80 40.11 31.23
C THR A 551 35.01 38.67 31.75
N PRO A 552 35.09 37.62 30.88
CA PRO A 552 35.00 36.20 31.25
C PRO A 552 36.35 35.44 31.14
N ALA A 553 36.43 34.23 31.72
CA ALA A 553 37.47 33.22 31.50
C ALA A 553 36.89 31.83 31.87
N ALA A 554 36.85 30.78 31.03
CA ALA A 554 37.88 30.03 30.29
C ALA A 554 38.45 28.80 31.06
N SER A 555 38.22 27.61 30.46
CA SER A 555 39.10 26.42 30.34
C SER A 555 39.26 25.46 31.55
N GLN A 556 38.76 24.21 31.45
CA GLN A 556 39.40 22.93 31.01
C GLN A 556 40.10 22.18 32.18
N GLU A 557 39.54 21.06 32.70
CA GLU A 557 39.78 19.63 32.34
C GLU A 557 41.02 19.00 33.09
N PRO A 558 41.28 17.67 33.13
CA PRO A 558 40.49 16.48 33.56
C PRO A 558 41.33 15.44 34.39
N LEU A 559 40.84 14.18 34.48
CA LEU A 559 41.54 12.87 34.66
C LEU A 559 41.74 12.31 36.09
N ASP A 560 41.17 11.13 36.39
CA ASP A 560 41.81 9.81 36.15
C ASP A 560 40.87 8.64 36.53
N GLU A 561 40.91 7.58 35.71
CA GLU A 561 40.27 6.25 35.88
C GLU A 561 41.28 5.18 36.35
N GLU A 562 40.76 4.04 36.84
CA GLU A 562 41.18 2.63 36.60
C GLU A 562 40.95 1.73 37.87
N PRO A 563 40.94 0.38 37.81
CA PRO A 563 39.84 -0.49 37.33
C PRO A 563 39.60 -1.71 38.27
N VAL A 564 38.53 -2.53 38.08
CA VAL A 564 38.53 -3.95 38.54
C VAL A 564 37.63 -4.82 37.67
N ASN A 565 38.09 -6.05 37.44
CA ASN A 565 37.75 -7.03 36.41
C ASN A 565 36.60 -8.03 36.79
N GLU A 566 36.01 -8.57 35.72
CA GLU A 566 35.22 -9.82 35.45
C GLU A 566 34.76 -10.80 36.55
N GLU A 567 33.53 -11.34 36.41
CA GLU A 567 33.30 -12.78 36.15
C GLU A 567 31.86 -13.15 35.68
N SER A 568 31.85 -13.89 34.55
CA SER A 568 30.95 -14.87 33.89
C SER A 568 29.77 -15.52 34.65
N VAL A 569 28.63 -15.75 33.97
CA VAL A 569 27.82 -17.01 33.99
C VAL A 569 27.01 -17.20 32.68
N GLU A 570 26.95 -18.45 32.23
CA GLU A 570 26.50 -19.04 30.96
C GLU A 570 24.99 -19.09 30.65
N GLN A 571 24.68 -19.26 29.36
CA GLN A 571 23.41 -19.71 28.77
C GLN A 571 23.23 -21.23 28.87
N PRO A 572 22.04 -21.75 28.53
CA PRO A 572 22.00 -22.90 27.62
C PRO A 572 21.03 -22.73 26.45
N SER A 573 21.45 -23.34 25.35
CA SER A 573 20.80 -23.54 24.06
C SER A 573 19.92 -24.79 24.03
N VAL A 574 18.92 -24.80 23.15
CA VAL A 574 18.43 -26.04 22.51
C VAL A 574 17.94 -25.72 21.11
N ASP A 575 18.54 -26.44 20.17
CA ASP A 575 18.24 -26.51 18.74
C ASP A 575 17.19 -27.61 18.50
N LEU A 576 16.35 -27.48 17.47
CA LEU A 576 15.72 -28.57 16.71
C LEU A 576 14.83 -27.98 15.58
N THR A 577 15.24 -28.21 14.34
CA THR A 577 14.39 -28.15 13.14
C THR A 577 13.83 -29.56 12.83
N PRO A 578 12.72 -29.68 12.08
CA PRO A 578 12.87 -30.01 10.65
C PRO A 578 11.79 -29.47 9.67
N SER A 579 12.28 -29.06 8.49
CA SER A 579 11.84 -29.40 7.11
C SER A 579 10.40 -29.18 6.58
N LEU A 580 10.29 -28.19 5.68
CA LEU A 580 9.71 -28.16 4.30
C LEU A 580 8.40 -28.92 3.97
N ALA A 581 7.38 -28.20 3.50
CA ALA A 581 6.81 -28.31 2.13
C ALA A 581 5.73 -27.24 1.83
N ASP A 582 5.78 -26.76 0.58
CA ASP A 582 4.73 -26.13 -0.27
C ASP A 582 4.20 -24.72 0.03
N ASP A 583 4.81 -23.73 -0.65
CA ASP A 583 4.22 -22.42 -0.96
C ASP A 583 3.39 -22.53 -2.25
N ASP A 584 2.08 -22.26 -2.15
CA ASP A 584 1.24 -21.77 -3.26
C ASP A 584 0.48 -20.53 -2.77
N GLU A 585 0.56 -19.47 -3.57
CA GLU A 585 -0.01 -18.13 -3.35
C GLU A 585 -1.55 -18.10 -3.45
N ASP A 586 -2.14 -17.10 -2.77
CA ASP A 586 -3.52 -16.59 -2.86
C ASP A 586 -4.68 -17.45 -2.30
N SER A 587 -5.10 -17.20 -1.05
CA SER A 587 -6.51 -16.97 -0.62
C SER A 587 -6.71 -17.06 0.91
N GLN A 588 -7.82 -16.47 1.38
CA GLN A 588 -8.21 -16.21 2.77
C GLN A 588 -8.39 -17.48 3.63
N LEU A 589 -7.65 -17.56 4.76
CA LEU A 589 -7.65 -18.62 5.78
C LEU A 589 -7.65 -20.06 5.24
N ASN A 590 -6.44 -20.58 4.95
CA ASN A 590 -6.19 -21.97 4.58
C ASN A 590 -6.39 -22.97 5.75
N LEU A 591 -7.55 -22.96 6.42
CA LEU A 591 -7.91 -24.01 7.38
C LEU A 591 -8.22 -25.31 6.63
N SER A 592 -7.64 -26.43 7.07
CA SER A 592 -8.02 -27.74 6.53
C SER A 592 -9.46 -28.11 6.97
N ALA A 593 -10.11 -29.05 6.27
CA ALA A 593 -11.46 -29.49 6.62
C ALA A 593 -11.54 -30.03 8.07
N ASP A 594 -10.47 -30.67 8.55
CA ASP A 594 -10.38 -31.19 9.92
C ASP A 594 -10.19 -30.08 10.95
N GLU A 595 -9.40 -29.06 10.64
CA GLU A 595 -9.22 -27.88 11.49
C GLU A 595 -10.52 -27.07 11.58
N GLN A 596 -11.21 -26.86 10.45
CA GLN A 596 -12.49 -26.16 10.41
C GLN A 596 -13.57 -26.91 11.21
N TYR A 597 -13.63 -28.24 11.07
CA TYR A 597 -14.55 -29.08 11.86
C TYR A 597 -14.26 -28.95 13.35
N PHE A 598 -12.98 -29.09 13.75
CA PHE A 598 -12.54 -29.04 15.13
C PHE A 598 -12.81 -27.67 15.77
N LEU A 599 -12.47 -26.57 15.09
CA LEU A 599 -12.74 -25.20 15.55
C LEU A 599 -14.24 -24.93 15.70
N THR A 600 -15.05 -25.35 14.72
CA THR A 600 -16.51 -25.15 14.75
C THR A 600 -17.16 -25.91 15.90
N HIS A 601 -16.71 -27.13 16.18
CA HIS A 601 -17.24 -27.94 17.29
C HIS A 601 -16.81 -27.39 18.65
N LEU A 602 -15.58 -26.88 18.77
CA LEU A 602 -15.13 -26.18 19.96
C LEU A 602 -15.93 -24.90 20.22
N LEU A 603 -16.23 -24.11 19.18
CA LEU A 603 -17.07 -22.91 19.31
C LEU A 603 -18.48 -23.24 19.78
N LYS A 604 -19.09 -24.28 19.20
CA LYS A 604 -20.47 -24.69 19.51
C LYS A 604 -20.59 -25.53 20.79
N GLY A 605 -19.48 -25.84 21.47
CA GLY A 605 -19.46 -26.71 22.65
C GLY A 605 -19.91 -28.15 22.35
N GLN A 606 -19.70 -28.62 21.12
CA GLN A 606 -20.12 -29.94 20.65
C GLN A 606 -18.98 -30.97 20.79
N PRO A 607 -19.31 -32.28 20.92
CA PRO A 607 -18.30 -33.32 21.06
C PRO A 607 -17.47 -33.45 19.78
N TRP A 608 -16.15 -33.24 19.90
CA TRP A 608 -15.17 -33.35 18.82
C TRP A 608 -14.29 -34.61 18.95
N GLN A 609 -14.29 -35.26 20.14
CA GLN A 609 -13.35 -36.33 20.48
C GLN A 609 -13.48 -37.56 19.57
N ASP A 610 -14.71 -37.92 19.18
CA ASP A 610 -14.96 -39.09 18.34
C ASP A 610 -14.48 -38.87 16.90
N TYR A 611 -14.60 -37.64 16.37
CA TYR A 611 -14.12 -37.27 15.04
C TYR A 611 -12.59 -37.29 14.97
N VAL A 612 -11.92 -36.67 15.95
CA VAL A 612 -10.45 -36.66 16.03
C VAL A 612 -9.90 -38.08 16.18
N ARG A 613 -10.57 -38.93 16.98
CA ARG A 613 -10.19 -40.34 17.16
C ARG A 613 -10.38 -41.18 15.89
N SER A 614 -11.47 -40.98 15.14
CA SER A 614 -11.73 -41.75 13.91
C SER A 614 -10.82 -41.37 12.75
N HIS A 615 -10.30 -40.14 12.73
CA HIS A 615 -9.38 -39.63 11.70
C HIS A 615 -7.90 -39.76 12.11
N HIS A 616 -7.59 -40.39 13.26
CA HIS A 616 -6.23 -40.57 13.78
C HIS A 616 -5.44 -39.26 14.00
N LEU A 617 -6.15 -38.17 14.32
CA LEU A 617 -5.55 -36.85 14.56
C LEU A 617 -5.28 -36.63 16.06
N MET A 618 -4.35 -35.74 16.39
CA MET A 618 -4.12 -35.29 17.77
C MET A 618 -4.65 -33.88 17.96
N ALA A 619 -5.45 -33.69 19.01
CA ALA A 619 -6.07 -32.40 19.32
C ALA A 619 -5.05 -31.28 19.57
N SER A 620 -3.88 -31.60 20.13
CA SER A 620 -2.78 -30.64 20.32
C SER A 620 -2.24 -30.12 18.99
N ILE A 621 -2.02 -31.01 18.01
CA ILE A 621 -1.50 -30.64 16.68
C ILE A 621 -2.52 -29.79 15.92
N LEU A 622 -3.82 -30.14 16.00
CA LEU A 622 -4.88 -29.33 15.39
C LEU A 622 -4.99 -27.95 16.05
N ALA A 623 -4.93 -27.89 17.39
CA ALA A 623 -4.98 -26.62 18.12
C ALA A 623 -3.76 -25.73 17.78
N ASP A 624 -2.55 -26.29 17.74
CA ASP A 624 -1.33 -25.56 17.38
C ASP A 624 -1.40 -25.04 15.94
N SER A 625 -1.82 -25.89 14.98
CA SER A 625 -1.96 -25.46 13.59
C SER A 625 -3.02 -24.37 13.39
N ILE A 626 -4.16 -24.46 14.09
CA ILE A 626 -5.18 -23.41 14.07
C ILE A 626 -4.64 -22.13 14.71
N ASN A 627 -3.95 -22.23 15.85
CA ASN A 627 -3.36 -21.09 16.52
C ASN A 627 -2.32 -20.39 15.63
N ASP A 628 -1.49 -21.14 14.90
CA ASP A 628 -0.52 -20.58 13.95
C ASP A 628 -1.23 -19.83 12.82
N LYS A 629 -2.28 -20.41 12.22
CA LYS A 629 -3.06 -19.76 11.15
C LYS A 629 -3.87 -18.56 11.65
N MET A 630 -4.37 -18.61 12.87
CA MET A 630 -5.11 -17.52 13.50
C MET A 630 -4.18 -16.44 14.05
N MET A 631 -2.88 -16.71 14.20
CA MET A 631 -1.90 -15.70 14.54
C MET A 631 -1.81 -14.63 13.47
N ASP A 632 -1.92 -14.99 12.19
CA ASP A 632 -1.87 -14.03 11.08
C ASP A 632 -3.11 -13.11 11.02
N GLU A 633 -4.28 -13.59 11.47
CA GLU A 633 -5.56 -12.88 11.37
C GLU A 633 -5.97 -12.17 12.67
N ILE A 634 -5.82 -12.83 13.82
CA ILE A 634 -6.23 -12.34 15.15
C ILE A 634 -5.03 -11.84 15.97
N GLY A 635 -3.82 -12.37 15.71
CA GLY A 635 -2.60 -11.93 16.40
C GLY A 635 -2.39 -12.52 17.79
N ASP A 636 -3.16 -13.55 18.17
CA ASP A 636 -2.99 -14.25 19.45
C ASP A 636 -3.43 -15.72 19.39
N THR A 637 -3.11 -16.46 20.44
CA THR A 637 -3.54 -17.86 20.64
C THR A 637 -5.03 -17.92 20.96
N VAL A 638 -5.79 -18.64 20.13
CA VAL A 638 -7.25 -18.71 20.20
C VAL A 638 -7.79 -19.98 20.87
N ILE A 639 -6.99 -21.05 20.91
CA ILE A 639 -7.30 -22.32 21.57
C ILE A 639 -6.21 -22.60 22.63
N GLU A 640 -6.62 -22.81 23.88
CA GLU A 640 -5.75 -23.19 25.00
C GLU A 640 -6.21 -24.52 25.62
N PHE A 641 -5.30 -25.25 26.25
CA PHE A 641 -5.65 -26.47 27.00
C PHE A 641 -5.89 -26.13 28.47
N ASN A 642 -7.06 -26.52 28.98
CA ASN A 642 -7.39 -26.34 30.39
C ASN A 642 -6.60 -27.30 31.30
N ASP A 643 -6.75 -27.16 32.62
CA ASP A 643 -6.08 -28.00 33.64
C ASP A 643 -6.39 -29.51 33.51
N GLN A 644 -7.41 -29.89 32.74
CA GLN A 644 -7.79 -31.28 32.46
C GLN A 644 -7.24 -31.78 31.12
N GLY A 645 -6.39 -31.00 30.44
CA GLY A 645 -5.81 -31.35 29.14
C GLY A 645 -6.83 -31.35 28.02
N GLN A 646 -7.92 -30.59 28.13
CA GLN A 646 -8.90 -30.42 27.05
C GLN A 646 -8.74 -29.06 26.37
N PRO A 647 -8.75 -29.02 25.03
CA PRO A 647 -8.75 -27.77 24.25
C PRO A 647 -10.05 -27.00 24.51
N ALA A 648 -9.89 -25.71 24.79
CA ALA A 648 -10.95 -24.75 25.02
C ALA A 648 -10.63 -23.46 24.26
N ILE A 649 -11.66 -22.81 23.74
CA ILE A 649 -11.50 -21.52 23.07
C ILE A 649 -11.33 -20.44 24.13
N VAL A 650 -10.37 -19.56 23.88
CA VAL A 650 -10.19 -18.36 24.69
C VAL A 650 -11.40 -17.45 24.43
N ASP A 651 -12.25 -17.28 25.46
CA ASP A 651 -13.54 -16.60 25.32
C ASP A 651 -13.43 -15.17 24.75
N ASP A 652 -12.28 -14.51 24.93
CA ASP A 652 -11.99 -13.15 24.41
C ASP A 652 -11.95 -13.08 22.86
N TYR A 653 -11.71 -14.21 22.18
CA TYR A 653 -11.60 -14.34 20.71
C TYR A 653 -12.79 -15.07 20.07
N ARG A 654 -13.73 -15.59 20.87
CA ARG A 654 -14.93 -16.27 20.38
C ARG A 654 -15.74 -15.43 19.36
N PRO A 655 -15.98 -14.11 19.57
CA PRO A 655 -16.72 -13.30 18.60
C PRO A 655 -15.97 -13.16 17.26
N ASP A 656 -14.65 -12.98 17.33
CA ASP A 656 -13.79 -12.78 16.15
C ASP A 656 -13.73 -14.08 15.32
N LEU A 657 -13.62 -15.24 15.98
CA LEU A 657 -13.68 -16.55 15.34
C LEU A 657 -15.03 -16.84 14.67
N GLU A 658 -16.14 -16.41 15.28
CA GLU A 658 -17.48 -16.56 14.69
C GLU A 658 -17.66 -15.68 13.45
N GLU A 659 -17.08 -14.47 13.44
CA GLU A 659 -17.09 -13.58 12.28
C GLU A 659 -16.24 -14.15 11.13
N ILE A 660 -15.05 -14.64 11.45
CA ILE A 660 -14.13 -15.27 10.49
C ILE A 660 -14.76 -16.52 9.85
N LEU A 661 -15.41 -17.39 10.63
CA LEU A 661 -16.07 -18.58 10.08
C LEU A 661 -17.30 -18.24 9.24
N LYS A 662 -18.06 -17.20 9.58
CA LYS A 662 -19.18 -16.72 8.73
C LYS A 662 -18.70 -16.15 7.40
N ALA A 663 -17.57 -15.44 7.40
CA ALA A 663 -16.94 -14.96 6.17
C ALA A 663 -16.47 -16.13 5.27
N GLY A 664 -15.97 -17.22 5.87
CA GLY A 664 -15.59 -18.44 5.15
C GLY A 664 -16.77 -19.26 4.59
N GLU A 665 -17.86 -19.43 5.34
CA GLU A 665 -19.05 -20.17 4.91
C GLU A 665 -19.81 -19.47 3.77
N SER A 666 -19.77 -18.14 3.71
CA SER A 666 -20.38 -17.34 2.63
C SER A 666 -19.67 -17.54 1.28
N ASN A 667 -18.39 -17.89 1.30
CA ASN A 667 -17.57 -18.14 0.11
C ASN A 667 -17.50 -19.61 -0.31
N ALA A 668 -17.78 -20.57 0.58
CA ALA A 668 -17.77 -22.01 0.24
C ALA A 668 -19.01 -22.48 -0.55
N GLN A 669 -20.04 -21.64 -0.68
CA GLN A 669 -21.19 -21.83 -1.57
C GLN A 669 -21.14 -20.93 -2.82
N SER A 670 -20.03 -20.22 -3.05
CA SER A 670 -19.79 -19.35 -4.22
C SER A 670 -18.96 -20.03 -5.29
#